data_AF-A0A925DD69-F1
#
_entry.id   AF-A0A925DD69-F1
#
_cell.length_a   1.000
_cell.length_b   1.000
_cell.length_c   1.000
_cell.angle_alpha   90.00
_cell.angle_beta   90.00
_cell.angle_gamma   90.00
#
_symmetry.space_group_name_H-M   'P 1'
#
loop_
_entity.id
_entity.type
_entity.pdbx_description
1 polymer ?
#
loop_
_entity_poly.entity_id
_entity_poly.type
_entity_poly.pdbx_seq_one_letter_code
_entity_poly.pdbx_strand_id
1 'polypeptide(L)'
;MNVSTFWMLALCGWLLLNFWILPLSTTRWKAVGLREKIIKVGSIAAVEKLRDLLAVAGITLTAILILVQLGDWGAGTSRNVSAAVIEKAKSSYDVLDKFADVYGEVVGVFGLLGAVIALAVVAKRAHERMARAWIEQAKVVRARMERHRYAIVGCLNDAELRPFAERVLALMSRLEAAASLTVAERVSLREELSNALTTLALEKALRELDLDRTISEPDAAEAASRPSVWSRIGRVLSSERLCKDLGFFEKPFSYASTSLIVISLIGWSAAPMADSLRLAINNLRINADASQVQRNVEQAMSVALQIPAINAPPAPSVQSATKVIVTAAMRKMMRSQIVSGIVKSERNPLAETEYVRAAIIGKQISPVGSSEPVTKLRTEIADSVAKAANEINDPSELARHIEKQVEPLVEQLHKESPGLLQRLIATLEARYATPVGALDAQEKLLEKIFDLAAGGIDANPATELGKQGQKLVSDFGKKTLNTWLGNFARSFVADLVVEAARPDVRHVFHQAPAFEASASTREFLNEFAAAAGKHWDDTGPAGEEVRMAAALAKTVAGEQSSARRALISDGLAGYEALFPSQLGAGVGSSGGSGSSGSGGSSGSSGSGGSSGSSGGDAERRWQPDGGTVGETEAGSGGGRSFAQLRATTFRLASRSAYARGVVIGRDYSAKDVAIDDLRWTMRPAGNGGATGVGLELKVDRTWRDIGAFEAAVVNQALRYGADRRVVATTITPGDGEIVQRVTSLHPALADTPLGCRVVELDRVIDALSDPKSDAGPPIFEQMRRDRTQMDYWLKVLTLADIVSNARGGGTCPVVLIDQRVKKYKLGEVGFSKAMTATVDRFIAEEEGKRPGSTQFFAKAHQCAIGPKAQLAQCLCDLAASPAAAISPYWMPLDHTSQVREREARLTRDLSWLRRSPDRLGAVDFWVHTTLALHVRPLYGESRVDDDASTAAIDFPADQLTSLRAQVQARLSQYLSTRLRNPSMDEFMSPVEDFILLQRLFRAGLDGRFGANFPTAKLITLERQTRPFVPSQPTIRWEADLRGGPLAGIREARLLAALEKTGAKALETYRRWIADMSSRREQGRPVCDRASN
;
A
#
# COMPACT_ATOMS: atom_id res chain seq x y z
N MET A 1 -12.45 11.59 -31.35
CA MET A 1 -12.79 13.02 -31.17
C MET A 1 -12.50 13.73 -32.48
N ASN A 2 -13.41 14.55 -33.03
CA ASN A 2 -13.18 15.17 -34.34
C ASN A 2 -12.06 16.23 -34.27
N VAL A 3 -11.29 16.39 -35.36
CA VAL A 3 -10.17 17.35 -35.46
C VAL A 3 -10.61 18.77 -35.09
N SER A 4 -11.82 19.17 -35.48
CA SER A 4 -12.43 20.46 -35.12
C SER A 4 -12.68 20.59 -33.62
N THR A 5 -13.12 19.52 -32.95
CA THR A 5 -13.32 19.50 -31.49
C THR A 5 -11.99 19.65 -30.76
N PHE A 6 -10.94 18.97 -31.23
CA PHE A 6 -9.60 19.08 -30.64
C PHE A 6 -8.98 20.47 -30.87
N TRP A 7 -9.16 21.06 -32.06
CA TRP A 7 -8.78 22.44 -32.34
C TRP A 7 -9.48 23.44 -31.42
N MET A 8 -10.81 23.32 -31.27
CA MET A 8 -11.58 24.16 -30.34
C MET A 8 -11.08 24.03 -28.91
N LEU A 9 -10.78 22.81 -28.44
CA LEU A 9 -10.25 22.60 -27.10
C LEU A 9 -8.85 23.20 -26.92
N ALA A 10 -7.96 23.08 -27.90
CA ALA A 10 -6.64 23.68 -27.84
C ALA A 10 -6.71 25.22 -27.79
N LEU A 11 -7.56 25.83 -28.62
CA LEU A 11 -7.76 27.28 -28.67
C LEU A 11 -8.40 27.79 -27.37
N CYS A 12 -9.48 27.14 -26.91
CA CYS A 12 -10.16 27.49 -25.66
C CYS A 12 -9.24 27.30 -24.45
N GLY A 13 -8.46 26.22 -24.42
CA GLY A 13 -7.49 25.96 -23.36
C GLY A 13 -6.37 27.00 -23.34
N TRP A 14 -5.86 27.41 -24.52
CA TRP A 14 -4.89 28.50 -24.62
C TRP A 14 -5.47 29.83 -24.12
N LEU A 15 -6.67 30.21 -24.57
CA LEU A 15 -7.34 31.44 -24.13
C LEU A 15 -7.58 31.44 -22.62
N LEU A 16 -8.04 30.32 -22.07
CA LEU A 16 -8.26 30.16 -20.63
C LEU A 16 -6.95 30.30 -19.84
N LEU A 17 -5.86 29.65 -20.29
CA LEU A 17 -4.58 29.74 -19.61
C LEU A 17 -4.00 31.15 -19.68
N ASN A 18 -4.02 31.77 -20.88
CA ASN A 18 -3.38 33.06 -21.13
C ASN A 18 -4.11 34.24 -20.47
N PHE A 19 -5.44 34.27 -20.54
CA PHE A 19 -6.21 35.43 -20.08
C PHE A 19 -6.76 35.29 -18.65
N TRP A 20 -6.91 34.05 -18.15
CA TRP A 20 -7.51 33.83 -16.83
C TRP A 20 -6.52 33.21 -15.87
N ILE A 21 -6.01 32.01 -16.15
CA ILE A 21 -5.27 31.23 -15.16
C ILE A 21 -3.90 31.86 -14.87
N LEU A 22 -3.17 32.36 -15.88
CA LEU A 22 -1.89 33.04 -15.66
C LEU A 22 -2.05 34.36 -14.89
N PRO A 23 -2.95 35.27 -15.28
CA PRO A 23 -3.18 36.49 -14.51
C PRO A 23 -3.72 36.21 -13.09
N LEU A 24 -4.60 35.23 -12.91
CA LEU A 24 -5.11 34.86 -11.58
C LEU A 24 -4.06 34.18 -10.72
N SER A 25 -3.21 33.33 -11.31
CA SER A 25 -2.15 32.66 -10.56
C SER A 25 -1.06 33.65 -10.15
N THR A 26 -0.66 34.57 -11.02
CA THR A 26 0.32 35.63 -10.71
C THR A 26 -0.21 36.65 -9.69
N THR A 27 -1.49 37.05 -9.76
CA THR A 27 -2.10 37.95 -8.77
C THR A 27 -2.31 37.26 -7.42
N ARG A 28 -2.81 36.02 -7.39
CA ARG A 28 -2.92 35.23 -6.14
C ARG A 28 -1.56 34.88 -5.56
N TRP A 29 -0.53 34.71 -6.38
CA TRP A 29 0.84 34.48 -5.89
C TRP A 29 1.37 35.64 -5.06
N LYS A 30 0.95 36.88 -5.34
CA LYS A 30 1.28 38.05 -4.51
C LYS A 30 0.59 38.01 -3.13
N ALA A 31 -0.55 37.34 -2.99
CA ALA A 31 -1.42 37.40 -1.81
C ALA A 31 -1.33 36.18 -0.86
N VAL A 32 -0.55 35.16 -1.19
CA VAL A 32 -0.59 33.86 -0.49
C VAL A 32 0.64 33.63 0.40
N GLY A 33 0.47 32.91 1.51
CA GLY A 33 1.54 32.50 2.42
C GLY A 33 2.68 31.73 1.75
N LEU A 34 3.86 31.86 2.32
CA LEU A 34 5.13 31.60 1.63
C LEU A 34 5.42 30.11 1.34
N ARG A 35 4.88 29.19 2.15
CA ARG A 35 4.93 27.74 1.88
C ARG A 35 4.10 27.32 0.66
N GLU A 36 2.99 28.02 0.41
CA GLU A 36 2.21 27.84 -0.81
C GLU A 36 2.90 28.48 -2.02
N LYS A 37 3.68 29.56 -1.84
CA LYS A 37 4.46 30.15 -2.94
C LYS A 37 5.48 29.16 -3.50
N ILE A 38 6.18 28.41 -2.65
CA ILE A 38 7.17 27.39 -3.07
C ILE A 38 6.52 26.26 -3.89
N ILE A 39 5.33 25.80 -3.49
CA ILE A 39 4.59 24.76 -4.22
C ILE A 39 4.04 25.34 -5.54
N LYS A 40 3.65 26.62 -5.56
CA LYS A 40 3.05 27.27 -6.72
C LYS A 40 4.05 27.74 -7.78
N VAL A 41 5.33 27.96 -7.45
CA VAL A 41 6.35 28.33 -8.45
C VAL A 41 6.50 27.24 -9.53
N GLY A 42 6.50 25.97 -9.12
CA GLY A 42 6.54 24.85 -10.07
C GLY A 42 5.28 24.76 -10.95
N SER A 43 4.10 25.08 -10.39
CA SER A 43 2.85 25.06 -11.16
C SER A 43 2.71 26.25 -12.09
N ILE A 44 3.19 27.45 -11.74
CA ILE A 44 3.20 28.62 -12.62
C ILE A 44 4.09 28.33 -13.83
N ALA A 45 5.32 27.83 -13.62
CA ALA A 45 6.22 27.47 -14.72
C ALA A 45 5.62 26.37 -15.63
N ALA A 46 4.92 25.38 -15.05
CA ALA A 46 4.24 24.35 -15.82
C ALA A 46 3.05 24.91 -16.62
N VAL A 47 2.27 25.83 -16.04
CA VAL A 47 1.12 26.50 -16.67
C VAL A 47 1.58 27.38 -17.84
N GLU A 48 2.70 28.10 -17.69
CA GLU A 48 3.29 28.89 -18.79
C GLU A 48 3.68 28.00 -19.97
N LYS A 49 4.31 26.86 -19.70
CA LYS A 49 4.69 25.92 -20.77
C LYS A 49 3.50 25.18 -21.38
N LEU A 50 2.48 24.88 -20.59
CA LEU A 50 1.22 24.32 -21.11
C LEU A 50 0.51 25.32 -22.01
N ARG A 51 0.48 26.62 -21.64
CA ARG A 51 -0.03 27.68 -22.52
C ARG A 51 0.71 27.69 -23.84
N ASP A 52 2.04 27.75 -23.82
CA ASP A 52 2.84 27.80 -25.05
C ASP A 52 2.58 26.58 -25.95
N LEU A 53 2.41 25.39 -25.34
CA LEU A 53 2.11 24.16 -26.05
C LEU A 53 0.72 24.18 -26.71
N LEU A 54 -0.31 24.66 -26.01
CA LEU A 54 -1.66 24.78 -26.58
C LEU A 54 -1.74 25.83 -27.69
N ALA A 55 -0.96 26.91 -27.61
CA ALA A 55 -0.86 27.91 -28.66
C ALA A 55 -0.35 27.27 -29.97
N VAL A 56 0.75 26.52 -29.86
CA VAL A 56 1.37 25.83 -30.98
C VAL A 56 0.41 24.80 -31.58
N ALA A 57 -0.23 23.98 -30.74
CA ALA A 57 -1.20 22.99 -31.20
C ALA A 57 -2.37 23.64 -31.96
N GLY A 58 -2.91 24.75 -31.43
CA GLY A 58 -3.97 25.52 -32.08
C GLY A 58 -3.56 26.03 -33.47
N ILE A 59 -2.35 26.61 -33.59
CA ILE A 59 -1.83 27.12 -34.87
C ILE A 59 -1.68 25.98 -35.89
N THR A 60 -1.08 24.86 -35.51
CA THR A 60 -0.88 23.71 -36.42
C THR A 60 -2.22 23.15 -36.92
N LEU A 61 -3.18 22.95 -36.02
CA LEU A 61 -4.49 22.41 -36.38
C LEU A 61 -5.30 23.37 -37.27
N THR A 62 -5.15 24.69 -37.06
CA THR A 62 -5.76 25.70 -37.93
C THR A 62 -5.25 25.55 -39.38
N ALA A 63 -3.94 25.39 -39.56
CA ALA A 63 -3.34 25.20 -40.87
C ALA A 63 -3.86 23.92 -41.57
N ILE A 64 -4.03 22.83 -40.82
CA ILE A 64 -4.59 21.57 -41.33
C ILE A 64 -6.05 21.75 -41.76
N LEU A 65 -6.88 22.40 -40.95
CA LEU A 65 -8.29 22.64 -41.28
C LEU A 65 -8.44 23.51 -42.54
N ILE A 66 -7.59 24.52 -42.71
CA ILE A 66 -7.56 25.36 -43.92
C ILE A 66 -7.21 24.51 -45.15
N LEU A 67 -6.21 23.62 -45.06
CA LEU A 67 -5.83 22.72 -46.14
C LEU A 67 -6.97 21.77 -46.54
N VAL A 68 -7.70 21.23 -45.56
CA VAL A 68 -8.86 20.35 -45.82
C VAL A 68 -9.99 21.13 -46.53
N GLN A 69 -10.31 22.34 -46.05
CA GLN A 69 -11.33 23.17 -46.68
C GLN A 69 -10.97 23.61 -48.10
N LEU A 70 -9.69 23.90 -48.37
CA LEU A 70 -9.20 24.18 -49.72
C LEU A 70 -9.33 22.97 -50.64
N GLY A 71 -9.14 21.75 -50.12
CA GLY A 71 -9.35 20.50 -50.84
C GLY A 71 -10.82 20.26 -51.21
N ASP A 72 -11.73 20.46 -50.25
CA ASP A 72 -13.17 20.33 -50.47
C ASP A 72 -13.70 21.38 -51.46
N TRP A 73 -13.17 22.61 -51.40
CA TRP A 73 -13.52 23.66 -52.35
C TRP A 73 -13.08 23.31 -53.78
N GLY A 74 -11.88 22.74 -53.95
CA GLY A 74 -11.38 22.28 -55.24
C GLY A 74 -12.16 21.10 -55.84
N ALA A 75 -12.73 20.24 -54.99
CA ALA A 75 -13.53 19.08 -55.43
C ALA A 75 -14.88 19.48 -56.06
N GLY A 76 -15.40 20.68 -55.75
CA GLY A 76 -16.66 21.18 -56.30
C GLY A 76 -16.58 21.72 -57.74
N THR A 77 -15.38 22.02 -58.25
CA THR A 77 -15.22 22.85 -59.47
C THR A 77 -15.00 22.11 -60.80
N SER A 78 -14.78 20.78 -60.85
CA SER A 78 -14.91 20.02 -62.12
C SER A 78 -15.00 18.49 -61.94
N ARG A 79 -15.83 17.81 -62.75
CA ARG A 79 -16.08 16.34 -62.69
C ARG A 79 -14.87 15.47 -63.06
N ASN A 80 -13.83 16.01 -63.71
CA ASN A 80 -12.62 15.26 -64.05
C ASN A 80 -11.54 15.34 -62.96
N VAL A 81 -11.64 16.32 -62.03
CA VAL A 81 -10.71 16.46 -60.91
C VAL A 81 -11.12 15.54 -59.75
N SER A 82 -12.41 15.25 -59.56
CA SER A 82 -12.88 14.41 -58.45
C SER A 82 -12.34 12.97 -58.51
N ALA A 83 -12.20 12.35 -59.69
CA ALA A 83 -11.62 11.01 -59.81
C ALA A 83 -10.12 10.97 -59.46
N ALA A 84 -9.34 11.95 -59.95
CA ALA A 84 -7.91 12.06 -59.65
C ALA A 84 -7.64 12.45 -58.18
N VAL A 85 -8.52 13.26 -57.58
CA VAL A 85 -8.49 13.60 -56.15
C VAL A 85 -8.86 12.39 -55.30
N ILE A 86 -9.86 11.59 -55.70
CA ILE A 86 -10.22 10.35 -54.99
C ILE A 86 -9.06 9.34 -55.03
N GLU A 87 -8.37 9.21 -56.17
CA GLU A 87 -7.24 8.28 -56.31
C GLU A 87 -6.00 8.73 -55.51
N LYS A 88 -5.67 10.04 -55.52
CA LYS A 88 -4.59 10.58 -54.68
C LYS A 88 -4.94 10.63 -53.19
N ALA A 89 -6.20 10.88 -52.83
CA ALA A 89 -6.67 10.82 -51.45
C ALA A 89 -6.62 9.38 -50.91
N LYS A 90 -6.94 8.39 -51.75
CA LYS A 90 -6.80 6.96 -51.41
C LYS A 90 -5.33 6.57 -51.21
N SER A 91 -4.43 7.03 -52.08
CA SER A 91 -2.98 6.81 -51.91
C SER A 91 -2.43 7.45 -50.63
N SER A 92 -2.89 8.67 -50.30
CA SER A 92 -2.47 9.37 -49.07
C SER A 92 -3.05 8.70 -47.83
N TYR A 93 -4.29 8.21 -47.91
CA TYR A 93 -4.95 7.41 -46.89
C TYR A 93 -4.17 6.11 -46.61
N ASP A 94 -3.79 5.35 -47.63
CA ASP A 94 -3.08 4.07 -47.45
C ASP A 94 -1.70 4.24 -46.79
N VAL A 95 -1.05 5.41 -46.97
CA VAL A 95 0.22 5.76 -46.31
C VAL A 95 0.00 6.17 -44.85
N LEU A 96 -1.04 6.97 -44.59
CA LEU A 96 -1.41 7.41 -43.24
C LEU A 96 -1.92 6.25 -42.36
N ASP A 97 -2.69 5.32 -42.94
CA ASP A 97 -3.24 4.14 -42.28
C ASP A 97 -2.11 3.19 -41.84
N LYS A 98 -1.14 2.92 -42.74
CA LYS A 98 0.06 2.14 -42.41
C LYS A 98 0.95 2.82 -41.38
N PHE A 99 1.05 4.15 -41.40
CA PHE A 99 1.82 4.89 -40.40
C PHE A 99 1.12 4.87 -39.02
N ALA A 100 -0.20 5.00 -39.00
CA ALA A 100 -1.03 4.92 -37.78
C ALA A 100 -0.96 3.54 -37.12
N ASP A 101 -1.10 2.48 -37.90
CA ASP A 101 -1.06 1.09 -37.41
C ASP A 101 0.30 0.70 -36.83
N VAL A 102 1.40 1.18 -37.44
CA VAL A 102 2.75 0.78 -37.01
C VAL A 102 3.29 1.68 -35.90
N TYR A 103 2.99 2.98 -35.92
CA TYR A 103 3.64 3.95 -35.04
C TYR A 103 2.68 4.79 -34.19
N GLY A 104 1.37 4.74 -34.42
CA GLY A 104 0.38 5.64 -33.78
C GLY A 104 0.31 5.50 -32.26
N GLU A 105 0.18 4.27 -31.74
CA GLU A 105 0.15 4.04 -30.28
C GLU A 105 1.51 4.33 -29.64
N VAL A 106 2.60 3.90 -30.27
CA VAL A 106 3.96 4.03 -29.75
C VAL A 106 4.35 5.51 -29.67
N VAL A 107 4.21 6.26 -30.77
CA VAL A 107 4.57 7.68 -30.82
C VAL A 107 3.64 8.53 -29.94
N GLY A 108 2.35 8.17 -29.86
CA GLY A 108 1.39 8.84 -28.97
C GLY A 108 1.75 8.70 -27.49
N VAL A 109 2.08 7.48 -27.04
CA VAL A 109 2.47 7.22 -25.65
C VAL A 109 3.83 7.84 -25.34
N PHE A 110 4.84 7.68 -26.21
CA PHE A 110 6.17 8.26 -25.99
C PHE A 110 6.18 9.79 -26.05
N GLY A 111 5.35 10.40 -26.90
CA GLY A 111 5.19 11.84 -26.98
C GLY A 111 4.57 12.44 -25.71
N LEU A 112 3.52 11.80 -25.18
CA LEU A 112 2.84 12.24 -23.96
C LEU A 112 3.71 12.00 -22.72
N LEU A 113 4.38 10.84 -22.66
CA LEU A 113 5.35 10.54 -21.59
C LEU A 113 6.54 11.52 -21.65
N GLY A 114 7.05 11.82 -22.84
CA GLY A 114 8.12 12.79 -23.06
C GLY A 114 7.75 14.20 -22.61
N ALA A 115 6.52 14.65 -22.91
CA ALA A 115 6.01 15.95 -22.48
C ALA A 115 5.85 16.02 -20.95
N VAL A 116 5.30 14.97 -20.32
CA VAL A 116 5.16 14.89 -18.86
C VAL A 116 6.53 14.86 -18.17
N ILE A 117 7.48 14.07 -18.68
CA ILE A 117 8.84 14.01 -18.15
C ILE A 117 9.54 15.35 -18.31
N ALA A 118 9.42 16.02 -19.45
CA ALA A 118 10.01 17.34 -19.67
C ALA A 118 9.45 18.38 -18.69
N LEU A 119 8.14 18.42 -18.49
CA LEU A 119 7.50 19.31 -17.52
C LEU A 119 7.92 19.00 -16.07
N ALA A 120 8.01 17.71 -15.71
CA ALA A 120 8.46 17.29 -14.39
C ALA A 120 9.93 17.65 -14.13
N VAL A 121 10.81 17.52 -15.13
CA VAL A 121 12.24 17.89 -15.02
C VAL A 121 12.39 19.41 -14.88
N VAL A 122 11.61 20.21 -15.62
CA VAL A 122 11.62 21.67 -15.49
C VAL A 122 11.15 22.09 -14.09
N ALA A 123 10.05 21.52 -13.61
CA ALA A 123 9.53 21.81 -12.26
C ALA A 123 10.52 21.41 -11.16
N LYS A 124 11.17 20.23 -11.29
CA LYS A 124 12.18 19.75 -10.34
C LYS A 124 13.41 20.66 -10.31
N ARG A 125 13.94 21.06 -11.47
CA ARG A 125 15.11 21.96 -11.56
C ARG A 125 14.82 23.35 -10.98
N ALA A 126 13.62 23.89 -11.21
CA ALA A 126 13.21 25.15 -10.61
C ALA A 126 13.14 25.05 -9.07
N HIS A 127 12.60 23.94 -8.55
CA HIS A 127 12.53 23.69 -7.12
C HIS A 127 13.91 23.54 -6.47
N GLU A 128 14.81 22.78 -7.08
CA GLU A 128 16.18 22.60 -6.59
C GLU A 128 17.00 23.90 -6.58
N ARG A 129 16.83 24.76 -7.59
CA ARG A 129 17.48 26.07 -7.63
C ARG A 129 16.96 26.99 -6.54
N MET A 130 15.65 27.06 -6.37
CA MET A 130 15.02 27.88 -5.32
C MET A 130 15.42 27.39 -3.91
N ALA A 131 15.41 26.08 -3.67
CA ALA A 131 15.82 25.51 -2.39
C ALA A 131 17.28 25.81 -2.07
N ARG A 132 18.19 25.68 -3.04
CA ARG A 132 19.61 26.01 -2.86
C ARG A 132 19.84 27.49 -2.57
N ALA A 133 19.25 28.37 -3.37
CA ALA A 133 19.37 29.81 -3.16
C ALA A 133 18.82 30.24 -1.80
N TRP A 134 17.71 29.64 -1.39
CA TRP A 134 17.14 29.88 -0.06
C TRP A 134 18.07 29.41 1.07
N ILE A 135 18.61 28.18 0.98
CA ILE A 135 19.54 27.66 2.00
C ILE A 135 20.79 28.55 2.12
N GLU A 136 21.35 28.99 0.99
CA GLU A 136 22.51 29.89 1.01
C GLU A 136 22.17 31.25 1.61
N GLN A 137 21.02 31.83 1.26
CA GLN A 137 20.55 33.07 1.88
C GLN A 137 20.30 32.91 3.39
N ALA A 138 19.77 31.76 3.82
CA ALA A 138 19.56 31.44 5.24
C ALA A 138 20.88 31.37 6.01
N LYS A 139 21.94 30.82 5.41
CA LYS A 139 23.29 30.82 6.00
C LYS A 139 23.83 32.26 6.15
N VAL A 140 23.66 33.09 5.11
CA VAL A 140 24.10 34.50 5.15
C VAL A 140 23.35 35.28 6.23
N VAL A 141 22.03 35.10 6.32
CA VAL A 141 21.19 35.76 7.33
C VAL A 141 21.51 35.28 8.74
N ARG A 142 21.71 33.97 8.93
CA ARG A 142 22.13 33.40 10.23
C ARG A 142 23.47 33.98 10.67
N ALA A 143 24.47 33.98 9.79
CA ALA A 143 25.79 34.52 10.08
C ALA A 143 25.75 36.04 10.37
N ARG A 144 24.76 36.76 9.83
CA ARG A 144 24.50 38.18 10.14
C ARG A 144 23.86 38.33 11.53
N MET A 145 22.90 37.46 11.90
CA MET A 145 22.25 37.46 13.22
C MET A 145 23.22 37.08 14.34
N GLU A 146 24.09 36.11 14.11
CA GLU A 146 25.11 35.67 15.08
C GLU A 146 26.15 36.78 15.35
N ARG A 147 26.48 37.59 14.34
CA ARG A 147 27.43 38.71 14.48
C ARG A 147 26.80 39.97 15.08
N HIS A 148 25.51 40.20 14.87
CA HIS A 148 24.86 41.47 15.15
C HIS A 148 23.50 41.31 15.84
N ARG A 149 23.44 41.57 17.16
CA ARG A 149 22.18 41.51 17.94
C ARG A 149 21.08 42.42 17.38
N TYR A 150 21.43 43.56 16.77
CA TYR A 150 20.46 44.45 16.13
C TYR A 150 19.74 43.83 14.93
N ALA A 151 20.34 42.83 14.26
CA ALA A 151 19.69 42.13 13.15
C ALA A 151 18.49 41.28 13.60
N ILE A 152 18.49 40.83 14.86
CA ILE A 152 17.37 40.14 15.52
C ILE A 152 16.31 41.17 15.97
N VAL A 153 16.74 42.29 16.55
CA VAL A 153 15.83 43.38 16.97
C VAL A 153 15.08 43.96 15.77
N GLY A 154 15.73 44.12 14.62
CA GLY A 154 15.08 44.57 13.39
C GLY A 154 13.92 43.67 12.93
N CYS A 155 13.91 42.40 13.33
CA CYS A 155 12.81 41.47 13.03
C CYS A 155 11.55 41.72 13.89
N LEU A 156 11.63 42.47 14.99
CA LEU A 156 10.45 42.80 15.82
C LEU A 156 9.49 43.79 15.13
N ASN A 157 10.02 44.58 14.19
CA ASN A 157 9.23 45.52 13.38
C ASN A 157 8.36 44.80 12.33
N ASP A 158 8.63 43.52 12.10
CA ASP A 158 7.93 42.69 11.13
C ASP A 158 6.92 41.81 11.86
N ALA A 159 5.63 42.00 11.58
CA ALA A 159 4.54 41.34 12.31
C ALA A 159 4.62 39.80 12.27
N GLU A 160 5.15 39.22 11.18
CA GLU A 160 5.27 37.77 11.04
C GLU A 160 6.55 37.21 11.65
N LEU A 161 7.64 37.99 11.68
CA LEU A 161 8.91 37.56 12.29
C LEU A 161 8.96 37.82 13.79
N ARG A 162 8.10 38.71 14.31
CA ARG A 162 8.01 39.08 15.72
C ARG A 162 7.98 37.89 16.69
N PRO A 163 7.11 36.87 16.54
CA PRO A 163 7.06 35.76 17.50
C PRO A 163 8.36 34.95 17.55
N PHE A 164 9.05 34.81 16.41
CA PHE A 164 10.34 34.12 16.33
C PHE A 164 11.46 34.96 16.95
N ALA A 165 11.45 36.27 16.69
CA ALA A 165 12.42 37.20 17.26
C ALA A 165 12.27 37.32 18.79
N GLU A 166 11.03 37.39 19.30
CA GLU A 166 10.73 37.38 20.74
C GLU A 166 11.21 36.09 21.40
N ARG A 167 10.99 34.93 20.78
CA ARG A 167 11.48 33.64 21.28
C ARG A 167 13.01 33.60 21.36
N VAL A 168 13.71 34.06 20.32
CA VAL A 168 15.17 34.13 20.31
C VAL A 168 15.68 35.07 21.40
N LEU A 169 15.08 36.26 21.54
CA LEU A 169 15.46 37.24 22.58
C LEU A 169 15.20 36.72 24.00
N ALA A 170 14.10 35.98 24.22
CA ALA A 170 13.79 35.34 25.49
C ALA A 170 14.80 34.21 25.83
N LEU A 171 15.22 33.42 24.84
CA LEU A 171 16.25 32.40 25.05
C LEU A 171 17.62 33.03 25.33
N MET A 172 17.97 34.11 24.63
CA MET A 172 19.20 34.87 24.89
C MET A 172 19.21 35.47 26.30
N SER A 173 18.11 36.08 26.76
CA SER A 173 18.04 36.66 28.10
C SER A 173 18.11 35.60 29.20
N ARG A 174 17.49 34.42 29.01
CA ARG A 174 17.64 33.26 29.91
C ARG A 174 19.08 32.76 29.96
N LEU A 175 19.78 32.76 28.83
CA LEU A 175 21.19 32.38 28.75
C LEU A 175 22.11 33.42 29.41
N GLU A 176 21.79 34.72 29.32
CA GLU A 176 22.52 35.81 29.99
C GLU A 176 22.30 35.79 31.52
N ALA A 177 21.10 35.44 31.99
CA ALA A 177 20.77 35.30 33.41
C ALA A 177 21.31 34.00 34.05
N ALA A 178 21.90 33.10 33.27
CA ALA A 178 22.22 31.72 33.63
C ALA A 178 23.45 31.52 34.54
N ALA A 179 23.90 32.52 35.31
CA ALA A 179 25.06 32.37 36.20
C ALA A 179 24.88 31.19 37.21
N SER A 180 23.64 30.82 37.52
CA SER A 180 23.27 29.73 38.42
C SER A 180 22.82 28.42 37.74
N LEU A 181 22.80 28.33 36.41
CA LEU A 181 22.32 27.11 35.72
C LEU A 181 23.39 26.02 35.67
N THR A 182 22.92 24.78 35.77
CA THR A 182 23.77 23.59 35.60
C THR A 182 24.34 23.52 34.18
N VAL A 183 25.40 22.74 33.99
CA VAL A 183 26.01 22.55 32.66
C VAL A 183 25.02 21.93 31.67
N ALA A 184 24.18 20.99 32.12
CA ALA A 184 23.17 20.33 31.28
C ALA A 184 22.10 21.31 30.78
N GLU A 185 21.59 22.18 31.67
CA GLU A 185 20.60 23.20 31.29
C GLU A 185 21.18 24.23 30.32
N ARG A 186 22.46 24.59 30.48
CA ARG A 186 23.15 25.49 29.54
C ARG A 186 23.35 24.86 28.16
N VAL A 187 23.60 23.56 28.08
CA VAL A 187 23.68 22.85 26.78
C VAL A 187 22.31 22.81 26.11
N SER A 188 21.27 22.44 26.85
CA SER A 188 19.88 22.41 26.33
C SER A 188 19.41 23.79 25.85
N LEU A 189 19.65 24.86 26.63
CA LEU A 189 19.30 26.22 26.22
C LEU A 189 20.09 26.71 24.99
N ARG A 190 21.35 26.31 24.83
CA ARG A 190 22.14 26.64 23.63
C ARG A 190 21.62 25.93 22.39
N GLU A 191 21.19 24.68 22.54
CA GLU A 191 20.58 23.92 21.44
C GLU A 191 19.22 24.52 21.04
N GLU A 192 18.37 24.86 22.02
CA GLU A 192 17.11 25.57 21.77
C GLU A 192 17.35 26.93 21.10
N LEU A 193 18.34 27.69 21.54
CA LEU A 193 18.70 28.98 20.95
C LEU A 193 19.21 28.81 19.50
N SER A 194 20.07 27.83 19.24
CA SER A 194 20.56 27.51 17.89
C SER A 194 19.42 27.14 16.95
N ASN A 195 18.47 26.33 17.43
CA ASN A 195 17.30 25.94 16.66
C ASN A 195 16.39 27.15 16.38
N ALA A 196 16.08 27.96 17.40
CA ALA A 196 15.28 29.17 17.24
C ALA A 196 15.92 30.20 16.30
N LEU A 197 17.26 30.38 16.38
CA LEU A 197 18.02 31.24 15.47
C LEU A 197 17.98 30.72 14.04
N THR A 198 18.08 29.39 13.84
CA THR A 198 17.99 28.79 12.51
C THR A 198 16.61 29.00 11.90
N THR A 199 15.54 28.83 12.69
CA THR A 199 14.16 29.10 12.24
C THR A 199 13.97 30.57 11.88
N LEU A 200 14.42 31.50 12.72
CA LEU A 200 14.33 32.94 12.44
C LEU A 200 15.14 33.35 11.20
N ALA A 201 16.32 32.75 11.01
CA ALA A 201 17.17 33.00 9.85
C ALA A 201 16.56 32.46 8.55
N LEU A 202 15.93 31.29 8.59
CA LEU A 202 15.21 30.72 7.45
C LEU A 202 14.05 31.61 7.03
N GLU A 203 13.22 32.07 7.97
CA GLU A 203 12.07 32.95 7.69
C GLU A 203 12.51 34.32 7.17
N LYS A 204 13.56 34.91 7.75
CA LYS A 204 14.09 36.18 7.24
C LYS A 204 14.75 36.03 5.87
N ALA A 205 15.47 34.94 5.62
CA ALA A 205 16.07 34.68 4.31
C ALA A 205 15.03 34.52 3.21
N LEU A 206 13.86 33.97 3.52
CA LEU A 206 12.74 33.90 2.57
C LEU A 206 12.23 35.28 2.16
N ARG A 207 12.26 36.25 3.08
CA ARG A 207 11.83 37.64 2.79
C ARG A 207 12.90 38.44 2.06
N GLU A 208 14.18 38.18 2.33
CA GLU A 208 15.30 38.84 1.65
C GLU A 208 15.66 38.21 0.28
N LEU A 209 15.07 37.06 -0.07
CA LEU A 209 15.37 36.38 -1.34
C LEU A 209 14.68 37.08 -2.52
N ASP A 210 15.49 37.71 -3.39
CA ASP A 210 15.04 38.25 -4.67
C ASP A 210 14.83 37.11 -5.68
N LEU A 211 13.59 36.64 -5.76
CA LEU A 211 13.15 35.53 -6.60
C LEU A 211 13.35 35.79 -8.09
N ASP A 212 13.08 37.01 -8.56
CA ASP A 212 13.20 37.36 -9.97
C ASP A 212 14.66 37.28 -10.39
N ARG A 213 15.57 37.74 -9.52
CA ARG A 213 17.01 37.60 -9.73
C ARG A 213 17.48 36.14 -9.68
N THR A 214 16.97 35.36 -8.72
CA THR A 214 17.37 33.95 -8.50
C THR A 214 16.95 33.03 -9.64
N ILE A 215 15.81 33.29 -10.27
CA ILE A 215 15.32 32.51 -11.42
C ILE A 215 16.04 32.93 -12.72
N SER A 216 16.45 34.20 -12.83
CA SER A 216 17.02 34.75 -14.07
C SER A 216 18.53 34.66 -14.17
N GLU A 217 19.27 34.71 -13.05
CA GLU A 217 20.73 34.63 -13.06
C GLU A 217 21.21 33.16 -13.06
N PRO A 218 22.04 32.74 -14.04
CA PRO A 218 22.58 31.38 -14.06
C PRO A 218 23.57 31.16 -12.90
N ASP A 219 23.49 29.99 -12.27
CA ASP A 219 24.26 29.60 -11.09
C ASP A 219 25.78 29.59 -11.38
N ALA A 220 26.58 30.34 -10.61
CA ALA A 220 28.03 30.39 -10.74
C ALA A 220 28.71 29.02 -10.55
N ALA A 221 28.07 28.10 -9.81
CA ALA A 221 28.53 26.71 -9.66
C ALA A 221 28.28 25.85 -10.92
N GLU A 222 27.22 26.14 -11.69
CA GLU A 222 26.98 25.49 -13.01
C GLU A 222 28.04 25.92 -14.03
N ALA A 223 28.58 27.14 -13.93
CA ALA A 223 29.67 27.62 -14.78
C ALA A 223 31.04 26.95 -14.47
N ALA A 224 31.26 26.50 -13.23
CA ALA A 224 32.56 25.97 -12.78
C ALA A 224 32.72 24.44 -12.90
N SER A 225 31.65 23.67 -13.09
CA SER A 225 31.72 22.20 -13.09
C SER A 225 32.10 21.61 -14.46
N ARG A 226 33.16 20.77 -14.49
CA ARG A 226 33.58 20.01 -15.67
C ARG A 226 32.58 18.89 -15.97
N PRO A 227 31.97 18.85 -17.17
CA PRO A 227 30.86 17.95 -17.50
C PRO A 227 31.30 16.49 -17.72
N SER A 228 30.53 15.56 -17.16
CA SER A 228 30.52 14.12 -17.46
C SER A 228 30.16 13.85 -18.94
N VAL A 229 30.53 12.69 -19.48
CA VAL A 229 30.32 12.32 -20.90
C VAL A 229 28.85 12.46 -21.34
N TRP A 230 27.88 12.11 -20.48
CA TRP A 230 26.45 12.32 -20.76
C TRP A 230 26.05 13.80 -20.81
N SER A 231 26.64 14.63 -19.95
CA SER A 231 26.48 16.09 -20.04
C SER A 231 27.31 16.72 -21.16
N ARG A 232 28.31 16.02 -21.74
CA ARG A 232 28.96 16.41 -23.00
C ARG A 232 28.12 16.08 -24.21
N ILE A 233 27.42 14.94 -24.26
CA ILE A 233 26.46 14.66 -25.33
C ILE A 233 25.28 15.64 -25.23
N GLY A 234 24.78 15.88 -24.01
CA GLY A 234 23.82 16.93 -23.74
C GLY A 234 24.33 18.32 -24.11
N ARG A 235 25.59 18.67 -23.80
CA ARG A 235 26.22 19.95 -24.22
C ARG A 235 26.51 20.00 -25.70
N VAL A 236 26.86 18.92 -26.40
CA VAL A 236 27.08 18.95 -27.86
C VAL A 236 25.76 19.21 -28.57
N LEU A 237 24.68 18.59 -28.10
CA LEU A 237 23.30 18.87 -28.55
C LEU A 237 22.76 20.23 -28.09
N SER A 238 23.46 20.95 -27.20
CA SER A 238 23.08 22.28 -26.69
C SER A 238 24.22 23.31 -26.74
N SER A 239 25.29 23.10 -27.52
CA SER A 239 26.49 23.93 -27.44
C SER A 239 26.31 25.20 -28.25
N GLU A 240 26.59 26.32 -27.61
CA GLU A 240 26.49 27.66 -28.20
C GLU A 240 27.40 27.87 -29.43
N ARG A 241 28.48 27.09 -29.58
CA ARG A 241 29.39 27.15 -30.74
C ARG A 241 28.91 26.34 -31.95
N LEU A 242 28.33 25.15 -31.75
CA LEU A 242 27.64 24.44 -32.84
C LEU A 242 26.41 25.24 -33.33
N CYS A 243 25.78 25.97 -32.40
CA CYS A 243 24.68 26.90 -32.71
C CYS A 243 25.13 28.21 -33.38
N LYS A 244 26.35 28.70 -33.12
CA LYS A 244 26.90 29.89 -33.79
C LYS A 244 27.42 29.60 -35.21
N ASP A 245 28.07 28.45 -35.42
CA ASP A 245 28.63 28.09 -36.73
C ASP A 245 27.56 27.69 -37.77
N LEU A 246 26.30 27.45 -37.34
CA LEU A 246 25.18 27.12 -38.22
C LEU A 246 24.26 28.31 -38.56
N GLY A 247 24.49 29.52 -38.05
CA GLY A 247 23.82 30.74 -38.54
C GLY A 247 22.28 30.79 -38.41
N PHE A 248 21.68 30.02 -37.50
CA PHE A 248 20.22 29.96 -37.28
C PHE A 248 19.85 30.42 -35.86
N PHE A 249 19.34 31.64 -35.69
CA PHE A 249 18.85 32.12 -34.38
C PHE A 249 17.33 31.98 -34.20
N GLU A 250 16.99 31.62 -32.94
CA GLU A 250 15.77 31.81 -32.14
C GLU A 250 14.67 30.75 -32.04
N LYS A 251 14.41 29.86 -33.00
CA LYS A 251 13.20 29.01 -32.93
C LYS A 251 13.35 27.48 -32.76
N PRO A 252 14.51 26.81 -32.74
CA PRO A 252 14.51 25.37 -32.96
C PRO A 252 14.31 24.46 -31.75
N PHE A 253 14.49 24.87 -30.48
CA PHE A 253 14.06 24.01 -29.35
C PHE A 253 12.52 23.99 -29.26
N SER A 254 11.91 25.15 -29.54
CA SER A 254 10.49 25.22 -29.85
C SER A 254 10.18 24.37 -31.07
N TYR A 255 10.93 24.43 -32.18
CA TYR A 255 10.64 23.58 -33.35
C TYR A 255 10.92 22.10 -33.16
N ALA A 256 11.82 21.67 -32.27
CA ALA A 256 12.06 20.27 -31.99
C ALA A 256 10.97 19.71 -31.08
N SER A 257 10.57 20.44 -30.03
CA SER A 257 9.41 20.07 -29.22
C SER A 257 8.13 20.16 -30.05
N THR A 258 7.98 21.22 -30.87
CA THR A 258 6.86 21.41 -31.79
C THR A 258 6.87 20.33 -32.86
N SER A 259 8.00 19.94 -33.44
CA SER A 259 8.07 18.87 -34.44
C SER A 259 7.76 17.52 -33.81
N LEU A 260 8.26 17.23 -32.60
CA LEU A 260 7.88 16.04 -31.85
C LEU A 260 6.39 16.04 -31.53
N ILE A 261 5.82 17.17 -31.10
CA ILE A 261 4.40 17.33 -30.80
C ILE A 261 3.54 17.27 -32.07
N VAL A 262 4.00 17.81 -33.19
CA VAL A 262 3.35 17.74 -34.51
C VAL A 262 3.40 16.31 -35.03
N ILE A 263 4.52 15.61 -34.91
CA ILE A 263 4.65 14.18 -35.24
C ILE A 263 3.77 13.33 -34.31
N SER A 264 3.69 13.68 -33.02
CA SER A 264 2.80 13.05 -32.05
C SER A 264 1.33 13.28 -32.39
N LEU A 265 0.97 14.51 -32.77
CA LEU A 265 -0.37 14.92 -33.18
C LEU A 265 -0.76 14.28 -34.51
N ILE A 266 0.17 14.16 -35.46
CA ILE A 266 -0.04 13.44 -36.71
C ILE A 266 -0.27 11.95 -36.40
N GLY A 267 0.53 11.34 -35.53
CA GLY A 267 0.31 9.94 -35.09
C GLY A 267 -1.03 9.74 -34.39
N TRP A 268 -1.44 10.67 -33.52
CA TRP A 268 -2.73 10.64 -32.80
C TRP A 268 -3.94 10.94 -33.70
N SER A 269 -3.77 11.80 -34.70
CA SER A 269 -4.84 12.19 -35.62
C SER A 269 -4.92 11.29 -36.85
N ALA A 270 -3.89 10.51 -37.17
CA ALA A 270 -3.85 9.67 -38.36
C ALA A 270 -4.99 8.63 -38.39
N ALA A 271 -5.27 7.94 -37.28
CA ALA A 271 -6.38 6.98 -37.20
C ALA A 271 -7.78 7.64 -37.36
N PRO A 272 -8.16 8.69 -36.59
CA PRO A 272 -9.46 9.34 -36.79
C PRO A 272 -9.56 10.11 -38.12
N MET A 273 -8.44 10.58 -38.68
CA MET A 273 -8.39 11.21 -40.01
C MET A 273 -8.54 10.18 -41.13
N ALA A 274 -7.93 9.01 -40.99
CA ALA A 274 -8.17 7.84 -41.83
C ALA A 274 -9.65 7.46 -41.76
N ASP A 275 -10.21 7.22 -40.56
CA ASP A 275 -11.63 6.89 -40.41
C ASP A 275 -12.56 7.95 -41.00
N SER A 276 -12.24 9.24 -40.86
CA SER A 276 -13.00 10.34 -41.47
C SER A 276 -12.90 10.36 -42.99
N LEU A 277 -11.71 10.11 -43.56
CA LEU A 277 -11.50 9.96 -45.00
C LEU A 277 -12.22 8.72 -45.56
N ARG A 278 -12.21 7.61 -44.81
CA ARG A 278 -12.94 6.38 -45.12
C ARG A 278 -14.45 6.62 -45.09
N LEU A 279 -14.95 7.36 -44.11
CA LEU A 279 -16.35 7.79 -44.02
C LEU A 279 -16.73 8.75 -45.15
N ALA A 280 -15.86 9.68 -45.54
CA ALA A 280 -16.10 10.58 -46.67
C ALA A 280 -16.15 9.80 -48.00
N ILE A 281 -15.22 8.86 -48.22
CA ILE A 281 -15.19 7.99 -49.40
C ILE A 281 -16.41 7.04 -49.41
N ASN A 282 -16.79 6.49 -48.26
CA ASN A 282 -17.99 5.66 -48.13
C ASN A 282 -19.28 6.47 -48.30
N ASN A 283 -19.36 7.70 -47.80
CA ASN A 283 -20.52 8.57 -48.01
C ASN A 283 -20.63 9.02 -49.48
N LEU A 284 -19.52 9.23 -50.18
CA LEU A 284 -19.51 9.48 -51.62
C LEU A 284 -20.00 8.25 -52.42
N ARG A 285 -19.67 7.02 -51.97
CA ARG A 285 -20.22 5.76 -52.53
C ARG A 285 -21.69 5.54 -52.18
N ILE A 286 -22.06 5.72 -50.92
CA ILE A 286 -23.43 5.55 -50.42
C ILE A 286 -24.37 6.59 -51.03
N ASN A 287 -23.93 7.83 -51.28
CA ASN A 287 -24.74 8.81 -52.01
C ASN A 287 -24.88 8.47 -53.50
N ALA A 288 -23.91 7.78 -54.10
CA ALA A 288 -24.07 7.22 -55.45
C ALA A 288 -25.13 6.09 -55.45
N ASP A 289 -25.13 5.22 -54.44
CA ASP A 289 -26.02 4.05 -54.34
C ASP A 289 -27.43 4.35 -53.75
N ALA A 290 -27.57 5.33 -52.85
CA ALA A 290 -28.82 5.69 -52.17
C ALA A 290 -29.88 6.29 -53.13
N SER A 291 -29.44 6.89 -54.23
CA SER A 291 -30.30 7.35 -55.32
C SER A 291 -31.04 6.21 -56.04
N GLN A 292 -30.61 4.96 -55.83
CA GLN A 292 -31.19 3.77 -56.44
C GLN A 292 -32.13 3.03 -55.49
N VAL A 293 -31.95 3.15 -54.16
CA VAL A 293 -32.76 2.46 -53.13
C VAL A 293 -34.02 3.23 -52.75
N GLN A 294 -33.99 4.57 -52.78
CA GLN A 294 -35.15 5.40 -52.43
C GLN A 294 -36.36 5.17 -53.35
N ARG A 295 -36.11 4.75 -54.61
CA ARG A 295 -37.17 4.38 -55.57
C ARG A 295 -37.89 3.06 -55.25
N ASN A 296 -37.27 2.17 -54.49
CA ASN A 296 -37.83 0.84 -54.18
C ASN A 296 -38.64 0.84 -52.86
N VAL A 297 -38.36 1.79 -51.96
CA VAL A 297 -39.00 1.86 -50.63
C VAL A 297 -40.35 2.59 -50.67
N GLU A 298 -40.51 3.59 -51.54
CA GLU A 298 -41.80 4.28 -51.73
C GLU A 298 -42.88 3.36 -52.30
N GLN A 299 -42.49 2.32 -53.05
CA GLN A 299 -43.40 1.33 -53.63
C GLN A 299 -43.88 0.28 -52.59
N ALA A 300 -43.17 0.11 -51.48
CA ALA A 300 -43.48 -0.89 -50.46
C ALA A 300 -44.32 -0.36 -49.30
N MET A 301 -44.26 0.96 -49.01
CA MET A 301 -44.97 1.56 -47.88
C MET A 301 -46.47 1.79 -48.08
N SER A 302 -47.01 1.64 -49.30
CA SER A 302 -48.42 1.88 -49.60
C SER A 302 -49.38 0.74 -49.21
N VAL A 303 -48.88 -0.40 -48.70
CA VAL A 303 -49.70 -1.63 -48.53
C VAL A 303 -49.97 -2.01 -47.06
N ALA A 304 -49.28 -1.47 -46.05
CA ALA A 304 -49.10 -2.20 -44.79
C ALA A 304 -49.67 -1.62 -43.47
N LEU A 305 -50.72 -0.79 -43.44
CA LEU A 305 -51.22 -0.26 -42.14
C LEU A 305 -52.74 -0.33 -41.94
N GLN A 306 -53.23 -1.42 -41.32
CA GLN A 306 -54.43 -1.44 -40.47
C GLN A 306 -54.35 -2.48 -39.32
N ILE A 307 -54.94 -2.10 -38.16
CA ILE A 307 -55.50 -2.86 -37.00
C ILE A 307 -54.71 -2.86 -35.64
N PRO A 308 -55.40 -2.78 -34.47
CA PRO A 308 -54.92 -2.16 -33.21
C PRO A 308 -54.78 -3.11 -31.97
N ALA A 309 -54.60 -2.48 -30.79
CA ALA A 309 -54.02 -2.95 -29.52
C ALA A 309 -54.86 -3.83 -28.56
N ILE A 310 -54.18 -4.56 -27.65
CA ILE A 310 -54.74 -5.38 -26.53
C ILE A 310 -54.07 -5.03 -25.17
N ASN A 311 -54.89 -5.10 -24.11
CA ASN A 311 -54.72 -4.73 -22.70
C ASN A 311 -53.72 -5.56 -21.84
N ALA A 312 -53.27 -4.98 -20.71
CA ALA A 312 -52.40 -5.61 -19.68
C ALA A 312 -53.05 -5.65 -18.27
N PRO A 313 -52.64 -6.58 -17.34
CA PRO A 313 -53.25 -6.81 -16.02
C PRO A 313 -52.57 -6.03 -14.85
N PRO A 314 -53.10 -6.10 -13.60
CA PRO A 314 -52.96 -5.04 -12.60
C PRO A 314 -51.71 -5.09 -11.72
N ALA A 315 -51.41 -3.92 -11.13
CA ALA A 315 -50.19 -3.55 -10.42
C ALA A 315 -50.03 -4.15 -9.00
N PRO A 316 -48.77 -4.32 -8.52
CA PRO A 316 -48.47 -4.81 -7.17
C PRO A 316 -48.77 -3.78 -6.07
N SER A 317 -49.05 -4.28 -4.86
CA SER A 317 -49.45 -3.49 -3.69
C SER A 317 -48.39 -2.48 -3.25
N VAL A 318 -48.87 -1.29 -2.85
CA VAL A 318 -48.09 -0.10 -2.47
C VAL A 318 -46.98 -0.40 -1.45
N GLN A 319 -47.16 -1.36 -0.54
CA GLN A 319 -46.13 -1.72 0.45
C GLN A 319 -44.87 -2.37 -0.16
N SER A 320 -45.00 -3.11 -1.26
CA SER A 320 -43.86 -3.73 -1.95
C SER A 320 -43.06 -2.69 -2.76
N ALA A 321 -43.76 -1.73 -3.37
CA ALA A 321 -43.15 -0.60 -4.05
C ALA A 321 -42.41 0.32 -3.06
N THR A 322 -43.00 0.62 -1.90
CA THR A 322 -42.36 1.47 -0.88
C THR A 322 -41.11 0.81 -0.29
N LYS A 323 -41.12 -0.52 -0.05
CA LYS A 323 -39.92 -1.24 0.43
C LYS A 323 -38.79 -1.21 -0.59
N VAL A 324 -39.10 -1.37 -1.89
CA VAL A 324 -38.11 -1.30 -2.97
C VAL A 324 -37.61 0.13 -3.18
N ILE A 325 -38.49 1.14 -3.10
CA ILE A 325 -38.16 2.56 -3.26
C ILE A 325 -37.33 3.05 -2.07
N VAL A 326 -37.65 2.70 -0.84
CA VAL A 326 -36.87 3.10 0.35
C VAL A 326 -35.51 2.40 0.38
N THR A 327 -35.44 1.12 0.02
CA THR A 327 -34.15 0.40 -0.07
C THR A 327 -33.31 0.94 -1.23
N ALA A 328 -33.93 1.29 -2.36
CA ALA A 328 -33.24 1.91 -3.49
C ALA A 328 -32.83 3.35 -3.18
N ALA A 329 -33.66 4.13 -2.48
CA ALA A 329 -33.39 5.51 -2.08
C ALA A 329 -32.29 5.59 -1.02
N MET A 330 -32.29 4.71 0.00
CA MET A 330 -31.18 4.62 0.96
C MET A 330 -29.90 4.12 0.29
N ARG A 331 -29.98 3.11 -0.58
CA ARG A 331 -28.81 2.63 -1.35
C ARG A 331 -28.31 3.70 -2.32
N LYS A 332 -29.17 4.59 -2.83
CA LYS A 332 -28.83 5.70 -3.72
C LYS A 332 -28.38 6.95 -2.95
N MET A 333 -28.83 7.19 -1.72
CA MET A 333 -28.32 8.22 -0.80
C MET A 333 -26.94 7.85 -0.25
N MET A 334 -26.76 6.58 0.16
CA MET A 334 -25.44 6.06 0.55
C MET A 334 -24.48 5.95 -0.63
N ARG A 335 -24.97 6.04 -1.88
CA ARG A 335 -24.15 6.13 -3.10
C ARG A 335 -24.14 7.52 -3.73
N SER A 336 -24.96 8.48 -3.26
CA SER A 336 -25.05 9.78 -3.91
C SER A 336 -23.82 10.57 -3.54
N GLN A 337 -23.25 11.21 -4.56
CA GLN A 337 -22.06 12.03 -4.43
C GLN A 337 -22.26 13.26 -3.53
N ILE A 338 -23.48 13.49 -3.03
CA ILE A 338 -23.85 14.64 -2.21
C ILE A 338 -23.18 14.55 -0.83
N VAL A 339 -23.18 13.37 -0.19
CA VAL A 339 -22.51 13.20 1.13
C VAL A 339 -20.98 13.23 0.99
N SER A 340 -20.43 12.69 -0.10
CA SER A 340 -18.98 12.79 -0.41
C SER A 340 -18.58 14.20 -0.87
N GLY A 341 -19.49 14.95 -1.48
CA GLY A 341 -19.29 16.32 -1.94
C GLY A 341 -19.26 17.33 -0.79
N ILE A 342 -20.04 17.09 0.27
CA ILE A 342 -20.05 17.89 1.50
C ILE A 342 -18.73 17.73 2.29
N VAL A 343 -18.08 16.56 2.22
CA VAL A 343 -16.84 16.29 2.96
C VAL A 343 -15.56 16.48 2.11
N LYS A 344 -15.63 16.48 0.77
CA LYS A 344 -14.45 16.38 -0.12
C LYS A 344 -13.46 15.28 0.30
N SER A 345 -13.91 14.26 1.05
CA SER A 345 -13.16 13.01 1.13
C SER A 345 -13.61 12.20 -0.06
N GLU A 346 -12.78 12.12 -1.11
CA GLU A 346 -12.89 10.97 -1.99
C GLU A 346 -12.99 9.73 -1.10
N ARG A 347 -14.04 8.93 -1.29
CA ARG A 347 -14.15 7.66 -0.57
C ARG A 347 -12.92 6.87 -0.95
N ASN A 348 -11.94 6.85 -0.06
CA ASN A 348 -10.78 6.04 -0.24
C ASN A 348 -11.27 4.60 -0.02
N PRO A 349 -11.36 3.74 -1.04
CA PRO A 349 -11.79 2.35 -0.86
C PRO A 349 -10.88 1.62 0.13
N LEU A 350 -9.64 2.11 0.32
CA LEU A 350 -8.74 1.64 1.37
C LEU A 350 -9.29 1.94 2.77
N ALA A 351 -9.94 3.09 3.00
CA ALA A 351 -10.50 3.43 4.31
C ALA A 351 -11.69 2.53 4.69
N GLU A 352 -12.58 2.23 3.73
CA GLU A 352 -13.69 1.28 3.96
C GLU A 352 -13.16 -0.13 4.25
N THR A 353 -12.18 -0.56 3.46
CA THR A 353 -11.54 -1.86 3.62
C THR A 353 -10.83 -1.99 4.97
N GLU A 354 -10.05 -0.99 5.37
CA GLU A 354 -9.37 -0.99 6.66
C GLU A 354 -10.39 -0.99 7.81
N TYR A 355 -11.51 -0.25 7.68
CA TYR A 355 -12.63 -0.34 8.63
C TYR A 355 -13.19 -1.74 8.75
N VAL A 356 -13.46 -2.40 7.62
CA VAL A 356 -13.94 -3.79 7.61
C VAL A 356 -12.92 -4.73 8.26
N ARG A 357 -11.62 -4.57 7.96
CA ARG A 357 -10.55 -5.37 8.59
C ARG A 357 -10.57 -5.22 10.11
N ALA A 358 -10.56 -3.98 10.59
CA ALA A 358 -10.56 -3.66 12.01
C ALA A 358 -11.80 -4.25 12.71
N ALA A 359 -12.99 -4.08 12.12
CA ALA A 359 -14.23 -4.66 12.62
C ALA A 359 -14.19 -6.20 12.72
N ILE A 360 -13.67 -6.88 11.70
CA ILE A 360 -13.52 -8.35 11.67
C ILE A 360 -12.56 -8.85 12.77
N ILE A 361 -11.42 -8.17 12.95
CA ILE A 361 -10.43 -8.59 13.96
C ILE A 361 -10.78 -8.09 15.37
N GLY A 362 -11.86 -7.31 15.51
CA GLY A 362 -12.24 -6.68 16.77
C GLY A 362 -11.27 -5.59 17.23
N LYS A 363 -10.46 -5.05 16.31
CA LYS A 363 -9.66 -3.84 16.56
C LYS A 363 -10.53 -2.64 16.24
N GLN A 364 -10.48 -1.62 17.09
CA GLN A 364 -11.08 -0.34 16.74
C GLN A 364 -10.08 0.40 15.80
N ILE A 365 -10.52 1.33 14.95
CA ILE A 365 -9.63 2.24 14.17
C ILE A 365 -9.50 3.61 14.82
N SER A 366 -8.33 3.95 15.34
CA SER A 366 -8.11 5.30 15.86
C SER A 366 -8.04 6.21 14.66
N PRO A 367 -8.86 7.27 14.57
CA PRO A 367 -8.64 8.30 13.57
C PRO A 367 -7.27 8.92 13.85
N VAL A 368 -6.28 8.55 13.03
CA VAL A 368 -4.90 9.00 13.16
C VAL A 368 -4.89 10.53 13.09
N GLY A 369 -4.53 11.18 14.20
CA GLY A 369 -4.25 12.61 14.24
C GLY A 369 -5.33 13.53 14.83
N SER A 370 -6.41 13.05 15.45
CA SER A 370 -7.22 13.94 16.29
C SER A 370 -6.58 14.10 17.66
N SER A 371 -6.24 15.33 18.04
CA SER A 371 -5.85 15.66 19.41
C SER A 371 -6.90 15.11 20.38
N GLU A 372 -6.46 14.53 21.48
CA GLU A 372 -7.27 13.94 22.56
C GLU A 372 -8.57 14.72 22.91
N PRO A 373 -8.58 16.08 22.94
CA PRO A 373 -9.79 16.86 23.21
C PRO A 373 -10.88 16.73 22.12
N VAL A 374 -10.49 16.61 20.85
CA VAL A 374 -11.44 16.47 19.73
C VAL A 374 -12.05 15.07 19.70
N THR A 375 -11.27 14.06 20.10
CA THR A 375 -11.78 12.69 20.23
C THR A 375 -12.77 12.63 21.38
N LYS A 376 -12.42 13.18 22.56
CA LYS A 376 -13.30 13.25 23.74
C LYS A 376 -14.62 13.97 23.45
N LEU A 377 -14.55 15.10 22.75
CA LEU A 377 -15.74 15.85 22.35
C LEU A 377 -16.63 15.05 21.38
N ARG A 378 -16.04 14.36 20.40
CA ARG A 378 -16.80 13.51 19.47
C ARG A 378 -17.51 12.37 20.17
N THR A 379 -16.90 11.79 21.20
CA THR A 379 -17.53 10.75 22.01
C THR A 379 -18.67 11.27 22.86
N GLU A 380 -18.48 12.39 23.55
CA GLU A 380 -19.53 12.99 24.38
C GLU A 380 -20.74 13.42 23.54
N ILE A 381 -20.51 13.92 22.33
CA ILE A 381 -21.58 14.23 21.37
C ILE A 381 -22.25 12.95 20.84
N ALA A 382 -21.48 11.92 20.46
CA ALA A 382 -22.04 10.67 19.96
C ALA A 382 -22.90 9.94 21.02
N ASP A 383 -22.44 9.91 22.27
CA ASP A 383 -23.19 9.33 23.40
C ASP A 383 -24.46 10.14 23.71
N SER A 384 -24.38 11.48 23.67
CA SER A 384 -25.54 12.35 23.86
C SER A 384 -26.58 12.17 22.76
N VAL A 385 -26.15 12.02 21.51
CA VAL A 385 -27.03 11.76 20.36
C VAL A 385 -27.64 10.36 20.43
N ALA A 386 -26.86 9.33 20.78
CA ALA A 386 -27.35 7.96 20.89
C ALA A 386 -28.35 7.80 22.03
N LYS A 387 -28.10 8.44 23.19
CA LYS A 387 -29.03 8.46 24.31
C LYS A 387 -30.34 9.17 23.94
N ALA A 388 -30.25 10.36 23.35
CA ALA A 388 -31.41 11.13 22.94
C ALA A 388 -32.23 10.42 21.86
N ALA A 389 -31.58 9.73 20.90
CA ALA A 389 -32.26 8.97 19.86
C ALA A 389 -33.02 7.73 20.37
N ASN A 390 -32.66 7.22 21.55
CA ASN A 390 -33.37 6.12 22.21
C ASN A 390 -34.54 6.62 23.10
N GLU A 391 -34.49 7.87 23.57
CA GLU A 391 -35.48 8.45 24.49
C GLU A 391 -36.53 9.32 23.77
N ILE A 392 -36.19 9.92 22.63
CA ILE A 392 -36.98 10.95 21.96
C ILE A 392 -37.38 10.52 20.56
N ASN A 393 -38.67 10.24 20.37
CA ASN A 393 -39.23 9.80 19.09
C ASN A 393 -39.61 10.96 18.15
N ASP A 394 -39.74 12.19 18.65
CA ASP A 394 -39.99 13.39 17.82
C ASP A 394 -38.66 13.99 17.32
N PRO A 395 -38.42 14.05 15.99
CA PRO A 395 -37.21 14.64 15.42
C PRO A 395 -36.96 16.10 15.86
N SER A 396 -38.03 16.87 16.09
CA SER A 396 -37.97 18.27 16.50
C SER A 396 -37.50 18.45 17.94
N GLU A 397 -37.89 17.51 18.80
CA GLU A 397 -37.49 17.43 20.19
C GLU A 397 -36.09 16.83 20.33
N LEU A 398 -35.75 15.84 19.49
CA LEU A 398 -34.40 15.26 19.41
C LEU A 398 -33.37 16.33 19.00
N ALA A 399 -33.68 17.14 17.98
CA ALA A 399 -32.80 18.23 17.55
C ALA A 399 -32.57 19.25 18.66
N ARG A 400 -33.64 19.70 19.35
CA ARG A 400 -33.54 20.63 20.49
C ARG A 400 -32.79 20.01 21.68
N HIS A 401 -32.96 18.72 21.92
CA HIS A 401 -32.24 18.02 22.98
C HIS A 401 -30.75 17.91 22.67
N ILE A 402 -30.38 17.56 21.44
CA ILE A 402 -28.99 17.51 21.00
C ILE A 402 -28.36 18.90 21.10
N GLU A 403 -29.03 19.94 20.62
CA GLU A 403 -28.54 21.33 20.69
C GLU A 403 -28.27 21.75 22.15
N LYS A 404 -29.21 21.47 23.06
CA LYS A 404 -29.09 21.75 24.49
C LYS A 404 -27.97 20.95 25.19
N GLN A 405 -27.68 19.72 24.75
CA GLN A 405 -26.58 18.91 25.30
C GLN A 405 -25.21 19.31 24.73
N VAL A 406 -25.17 19.77 23.48
CA VAL A 406 -23.94 20.16 22.79
C VAL A 406 -23.47 21.55 23.21
N GLU A 407 -24.38 22.47 23.53
CA GLU A 407 -24.10 23.84 23.96
C GLU A 407 -23.05 23.95 25.09
N PRO A 408 -23.18 23.27 26.25
CA PRO A 408 -22.17 23.35 27.31
C PRO A 408 -20.82 22.73 26.92
N LEU A 409 -20.81 21.72 26.04
CA LEU A 409 -19.58 21.11 25.55
C LEU A 409 -18.81 22.04 24.61
N VAL A 410 -19.54 22.81 23.79
CA VAL A 410 -18.96 23.86 22.93
C VAL A 410 -18.41 25.00 23.77
N GLU A 411 -19.10 25.41 24.84
CA GLU A 411 -18.60 26.40 25.79
C GLU A 411 -17.33 25.91 26.52
N GLN A 412 -17.30 24.64 26.94
CA GLN A 412 -16.13 24.05 27.57
C GLN A 412 -14.94 23.98 26.61
N LEU A 413 -15.16 23.56 25.35
CA LEU A 413 -14.11 23.54 24.33
C LEU A 413 -13.59 24.94 24.01
N HIS A 414 -14.47 25.94 24.00
CA HIS A 414 -14.09 27.35 23.84
C HIS A 414 -13.19 27.83 24.98
N LYS A 415 -13.48 27.39 26.22
CA LYS A 415 -12.70 27.72 27.41
C LYS A 415 -11.34 27.00 27.44
N GLU A 416 -11.30 25.73 27.08
CA GLU A 416 -10.08 24.90 27.11
C GLU A 416 -9.15 25.15 25.92
N SER A 417 -9.70 25.59 24.78
CA SER A 417 -8.94 25.80 23.55
C SER A 417 -9.53 26.96 22.73
N PRO A 418 -9.36 28.22 23.19
CA PRO A 418 -10.03 29.38 22.60
C PRO A 418 -9.70 29.58 21.11
N GLY A 419 -8.51 29.18 20.68
CA GLY A 419 -8.10 29.24 19.27
C GLY A 419 -8.59 28.07 18.40
N LEU A 420 -9.06 26.96 18.97
CA LEU A 420 -9.46 25.77 18.20
C LEU A 420 -10.89 25.91 17.67
N LEU A 421 -11.80 26.42 18.51
CA LEU A 421 -13.15 26.78 18.05
C LEU A 421 -13.07 27.93 17.04
N GLN A 422 -12.25 28.95 17.27
CA GLN A 422 -12.02 30.02 16.29
C GLN A 422 -11.35 29.52 15.01
N ARG A 423 -10.48 28.50 15.04
CA ARG A 423 -9.96 27.88 13.81
C ARG A 423 -11.01 27.03 13.10
N LEU A 424 -11.84 26.28 13.83
CA LEU A 424 -12.95 25.52 13.26
C LEU A 424 -14.00 26.44 12.64
N ILE A 425 -14.38 27.50 13.36
CA ILE A 425 -15.25 28.57 12.90
C ILE A 425 -14.59 29.29 11.73
N ALA A 426 -13.33 29.73 11.80
CA ALA A 426 -12.65 30.36 10.66
C ALA A 426 -12.48 29.41 9.46
N THR A 427 -12.41 28.09 9.66
CA THR A 427 -12.36 27.10 8.58
C THR A 427 -13.75 26.84 7.99
N LEU A 428 -14.80 26.89 8.81
CA LEU A 428 -16.21 26.82 8.40
C LEU A 428 -16.63 28.13 7.72
N GLU A 429 -16.36 29.28 8.31
CA GLU A 429 -16.49 30.62 7.73
C GLU A 429 -15.66 30.74 6.46
N ALA A 430 -14.38 30.35 6.39
CA ALA A 430 -13.66 30.34 5.12
C ALA A 430 -14.28 29.40 4.05
N ARG A 431 -15.07 28.39 4.47
CA ARG A 431 -15.84 27.51 3.58
C ARG A 431 -17.22 28.06 3.19
N TYR A 432 -17.83 28.91 4.03
CA TYR A 432 -19.20 29.43 3.87
C TYR A 432 -19.27 30.97 3.70
N ALA A 433 -18.14 31.68 3.75
CA ALA A 433 -18.01 33.13 3.59
C ALA A 433 -17.94 33.58 2.12
N THR A 434 -18.40 32.76 1.19
CA THR A 434 -19.00 33.31 -0.03
C THR A 434 -20.46 33.62 0.28
N PRO A 435 -20.81 34.90 0.58
CA PRO A 435 -22.18 35.31 0.40
C PRO A 435 -22.57 35.03 -1.06
N VAL A 436 -23.76 34.48 -1.28
CA VAL A 436 -24.46 34.69 -2.55
C VAL A 436 -24.75 36.20 -2.59
N GLY A 437 -23.82 36.94 -3.19
CA GLY A 437 -23.98 38.36 -3.42
C GLY A 437 -25.12 38.57 -4.40
N ALA A 438 -26.10 39.37 -4.02
CA ALA A 438 -27.30 39.73 -4.76
C ALA A 438 -27.06 40.49 -6.10
N LEU A 439 -25.91 40.33 -6.74
CA LEU A 439 -25.52 41.02 -7.98
C LEU A 439 -25.74 40.19 -9.26
N ASP A 440 -25.83 38.86 -9.21
CA ASP A 440 -26.27 38.06 -10.38
C ASP A 440 -27.79 38.05 -10.56
N ALA A 441 -28.53 38.34 -9.50
CA ALA A 441 -29.96 38.63 -9.56
C ALA A 441 -30.26 40.00 -10.22
N GLN A 442 -29.24 40.81 -10.48
CA GLN A 442 -29.40 42.21 -10.86
C GLN A 442 -28.91 42.57 -12.26
N GLU A 443 -28.67 41.59 -13.13
CA GLU A 443 -28.68 41.87 -14.56
C GLU A 443 -29.74 41.09 -15.33
N LYS A 444 -30.97 41.22 -14.84
CA LYS A 444 -32.16 41.60 -15.64
C LYS A 444 -31.92 42.74 -16.67
N LEU A 445 -30.69 43.13 -16.98
CA LEU A 445 -30.36 44.19 -17.91
C LEU A 445 -29.71 43.65 -19.20
N LEU A 446 -29.22 42.39 -19.24
CA LEU A 446 -28.96 41.72 -20.51
C LEU A 446 -30.24 41.25 -21.21
N GLU A 447 -31.35 41.19 -20.45
CA GLU A 447 -32.74 41.33 -20.90
C GLU A 447 -32.97 42.60 -21.78
N LYS A 448 -31.98 43.51 -21.89
CA LYS A 448 -32.01 44.72 -22.75
C LYS A 448 -31.00 44.71 -23.92
N ILE A 449 -30.07 43.75 -24.01
CA ILE A 449 -29.01 43.75 -25.05
C ILE A 449 -29.33 42.86 -26.27
N PHE A 450 -30.22 41.86 -26.21
CA PHE A 450 -30.61 41.12 -27.43
C PHE A 450 -32.07 41.27 -27.89
N ASP A 451 -32.85 42.08 -27.20
CA ASP A 451 -33.88 42.90 -27.90
C ASP A 451 -33.22 43.86 -28.93
N LEU A 452 -31.89 44.07 -28.88
CA LEU A 452 -31.09 44.87 -29.83
C LEU A 452 -30.44 44.05 -30.97
N ALA A 453 -30.56 42.72 -30.98
CA ALA A 453 -30.14 41.92 -32.13
C ALA A 453 -31.20 40.91 -32.63
N ALA A 454 -32.42 41.05 -32.10
CA ALA A 454 -33.65 40.79 -32.84
C ALA A 454 -34.18 42.03 -33.59
N GLY A 455 -33.48 43.17 -33.56
CA GLY A 455 -33.90 44.42 -34.22
C GLY A 455 -33.15 44.72 -35.51
N GLY A 456 -33.61 44.16 -36.63
CA GLY A 456 -33.38 44.73 -37.97
C GLY A 456 -32.22 44.18 -38.79
N ILE A 457 -32.43 43.03 -39.44
CA ILE A 457 -31.97 42.83 -40.83
C ILE A 457 -33.09 42.09 -41.58
N ASP A 458 -33.86 42.85 -42.35
CA ASP A 458 -34.60 42.34 -43.51
C ASP A 458 -33.57 41.92 -44.55
N ALA A 459 -33.22 40.64 -44.58
CA ALA A 459 -32.52 40.05 -45.71
C ALA A 459 -33.47 39.06 -46.36
N ASN A 460 -34.24 39.56 -47.31
CA ASN A 460 -35.00 38.76 -48.25
C ASN A 460 -33.97 38.10 -49.21
N PRO A 461 -33.57 36.84 -49.02
CA PRO A 461 -32.51 36.26 -49.83
C PRO A 461 -33.14 35.88 -51.17
N ALA A 462 -32.72 36.58 -52.22
CA ALA A 462 -33.18 36.34 -53.59
C ALA A 462 -32.74 34.97 -54.16
N THR A 463 -32.04 34.15 -53.39
CA THR A 463 -31.52 32.84 -53.83
C THR A 463 -32.14 31.70 -53.03
N GLU A 464 -32.51 30.63 -53.73
CA GLU A 464 -33.07 29.39 -53.16
C GLU A 464 -32.16 28.78 -52.07
N LEU A 465 -30.85 29.00 -52.14
CA LEU A 465 -29.90 28.55 -51.13
C LEU A 465 -30.10 29.24 -49.77
N GLY A 466 -30.49 30.52 -49.77
CA GLY A 466 -30.80 31.27 -48.54
C GLY A 466 -32.10 30.80 -47.89
N LYS A 467 -33.10 30.42 -48.70
CA LYS A 467 -34.37 29.84 -48.22
C LYS A 467 -34.16 28.43 -47.63
N GLN A 468 -33.28 27.65 -48.22
CA GLN A 468 -32.95 26.30 -47.72
C GLN A 468 -32.07 26.33 -46.47
N GLY A 469 -31.13 27.28 -46.36
CA GLY A 469 -30.34 27.50 -45.15
C GLY A 469 -31.21 27.90 -43.95
N GLN A 470 -32.21 28.76 -44.16
CA GLN A 470 -33.14 29.17 -43.11
C GLN A 470 -34.03 28.01 -42.62
N LYS A 471 -34.41 27.09 -43.53
CA LYS A 471 -35.20 25.90 -43.18
C LYS A 471 -34.37 24.83 -42.46
N LEU A 472 -33.10 24.64 -42.84
CA LEU A 472 -32.20 23.68 -42.21
C LEU A 472 -31.82 24.08 -40.77
N VAL A 473 -31.63 25.37 -40.52
CA VAL A 473 -31.35 25.91 -39.17
C VAL A 473 -32.60 25.83 -38.28
N SER A 474 -33.80 26.08 -38.85
CA SER A 474 -35.08 25.88 -38.16
C SER A 474 -35.29 24.44 -37.72
N ASP A 475 -35.07 23.47 -38.61
CA ASP A 475 -35.50 22.09 -38.38
C ASP A 475 -34.48 21.29 -37.55
N PHE A 476 -33.19 21.58 -37.68
CA PHE A 476 -32.13 20.94 -36.87
C PHE A 476 -32.04 21.53 -35.46
N GLY A 477 -32.33 22.83 -35.31
CA GLY A 477 -32.42 23.50 -34.02
C GLY A 477 -33.60 22.98 -33.20
N LYS A 478 -34.80 22.90 -33.79
CA LYS A 478 -36.03 22.61 -33.03
C LYS A 478 -36.11 21.17 -32.50
N LYS A 479 -35.58 20.18 -33.22
CA LYS A 479 -35.65 18.75 -32.81
C LYS A 479 -34.56 18.37 -31.81
N THR A 480 -33.37 18.94 -31.95
CA THR A 480 -32.24 18.72 -31.02
C THR A 480 -32.46 19.47 -29.72
N LEU A 481 -32.98 20.71 -29.79
CA LEU A 481 -33.35 21.50 -28.63
C LEU A 481 -34.52 20.85 -27.86
N ASN A 482 -35.52 20.28 -28.53
CA ASN A 482 -36.63 19.59 -27.84
C ASN A 482 -36.24 18.24 -27.22
N THR A 483 -35.28 17.51 -27.80
CA THR A 483 -34.78 16.25 -27.21
C THR A 483 -33.86 16.52 -26.02
N TRP A 484 -33.08 17.60 -26.10
CA TRP A 484 -32.24 18.07 -25.01
C TRP A 484 -33.07 18.70 -23.87
N LEU A 485 -34.04 19.58 -24.17
CA LEU A 485 -34.98 20.12 -23.18
C LEU A 485 -35.88 19.02 -22.58
N GLY A 486 -36.29 18.01 -23.33
CA GLY A 486 -37.12 16.92 -22.80
C GLY A 486 -36.40 16.03 -21.78
N ASN A 487 -35.09 15.82 -21.96
CA ASN A 487 -34.26 15.04 -21.04
C ASN A 487 -33.73 15.89 -19.88
N PHE A 488 -33.35 17.14 -20.17
CA PHE A 488 -32.91 18.11 -19.17
C PHE A 488 -34.08 18.55 -18.27
N ALA A 489 -35.27 18.81 -18.79
CA ALA A 489 -36.45 19.13 -17.99
C ALA A 489 -36.90 17.94 -17.13
N ARG A 490 -36.73 16.68 -17.56
CA ARG A 490 -37.07 15.52 -16.69
C ARG A 490 -36.12 15.33 -15.52
N SER A 491 -34.83 15.62 -15.68
CA SER A 491 -33.88 15.57 -14.54
C SER A 491 -33.96 16.82 -13.68
N PHE A 492 -34.06 18.00 -14.31
CA PHE A 492 -34.10 19.29 -13.64
C PHE A 492 -35.43 19.49 -12.89
N VAL A 493 -36.58 19.06 -13.43
CA VAL A 493 -37.87 19.11 -12.71
C VAL A 493 -37.95 18.01 -11.65
N ALA A 494 -37.28 16.86 -11.79
CA ALA A 494 -37.21 15.87 -10.71
C ALA A 494 -36.40 16.39 -9.51
N ASP A 495 -35.35 17.18 -9.77
CA ASP A 495 -34.52 17.78 -8.72
C ASP A 495 -35.17 19.08 -8.15
N LEU A 496 -35.84 19.89 -8.98
CA LEU A 496 -36.60 21.07 -8.52
C LEU A 496 -37.94 20.73 -7.84
N VAL A 497 -38.57 19.60 -8.13
CA VAL A 497 -39.77 19.14 -7.40
C VAL A 497 -39.41 18.60 -6.00
N VAL A 498 -38.15 18.19 -5.80
CA VAL A 498 -37.61 17.87 -4.46
C VAL A 498 -37.26 19.14 -3.69
N GLU A 499 -36.84 20.21 -4.37
CA GLU A 499 -36.48 21.49 -3.75
C GLU A 499 -37.66 22.48 -3.58
N ALA A 500 -38.76 22.29 -4.32
CA ALA A 500 -40.01 23.06 -4.23
C ALA A 500 -41.18 22.25 -3.64
N ALA A 501 -40.89 21.29 -2.75
CA ALA A 501 -41.92 20.58 -2.00
C ALA A 501 -42.69 21.56 -1.10
N ARG A 502 -43.95 21.79 -1.46
CA ARG A 502 -44.92 22.68 -0.81
C ARG A 502 -45.00 22.52 0.73
N PRO A 503 -45.55 23.53 1.44
CA PRO A 503 -46.00 23.41 2.84
C PRO A 503 -46.84 22.16 3.14
N ASP A 504 -47.51 21.61 2.12
CA ASP A 504 -48.33 20.39 2.21
C ASP A 504 -47.51 19.11 2.48
N VAL A 505 -46.21 19.06 2.12
CA VAL A 505 -45.33 17.92 2.45
C VAL A 505 -44.89 17.95 3.90
N ARG A 506 -44.71 19.14 4.50
CA ARG A 506 -44.58 19.27 5.97
C ARG A 506 -45.83 18.75 6.66
N HIS A 507 -47.02 19.03 6.12
CA HIS A 507 -48.28 18.58 6.70
C HIS A 507 -48.42 17.04 6.66
N VAL A 508 -47.91 16.36 5.62
CA VAL A 508 -47.88 14.89 5.52
C VAL A 508 -46.78 14.28 6.37
N PHE A 509 -45.61 14.92 6.48
CA PHE A 509 -44.50 14.45 7.34
C PHE A 509 -44.81 14.59 8.84
N HIS A 510 -45.60 15.60 9.23
CA HIS A 510 -46.11 15.76 10.59
C HIS A 510 -47.32 14.86 10.91
N GLN A 511 -47.96 14.26 9.91
CA GLN A 511 -49.08 13.33 10.07
C GLN A 511 -48.70 11.85 9.89
N ALA A 512 -47.49 11.55 9.42
CA ALA A 512 -47.00 10.18 9.33
C ALA A 512 -46.53 9.70 10.73
N PRO A 513 -47.23 8.75 11.37
CA PRO A 513 -46.82 8.24 12.67
C PRO A 513 -45.48 7.50 12.52
N ALA A 514 -44.49 7.99 13.27
CA ALA A 514 -43.19 7.41 13.57
C ALA A 514 -42.39 6.86 12.39
N PHE A 515 -41.39 7.63 11.97
CA PHE A 515 -40.22 7.08 11.28
C PHE A 515 -39.41 6.25 12.29
N GLU A 516 -39.90 5.06 12.64
CA GLU A 516 -39.13 4.14 13.46
C GLU A 516 -37.88 3.75 12.68
N ALA A 517 -36.71 4.19 13.16
CA ALA A 517 -35.45 3.62 12.73
C ALA A 517 -35.58 2.09 12.83
N SER A 518 -35.32 1.36 11.75
CA SER A 518 -35.42 -0.10 11.77
C SER A 518 -34.55 -0.64 12.92
N ALA A 519 -34.93 -1.76 13.51
CA ALA A 519 -34.16 -2.39 14.58
C ALA A 519 -32.67 -2.52 14.21
N SER A 520 -32.38 -2.85 12.93
CA SER A 520 -31.02 -2.92 12.39
C SER A 520 -30.27 -1.58 12.34
N THR A 521 -30.98 -0.47 12.13
CA THR A 521 -30.38 0.89 12.11
C THR A 521 -30.09 1.35 13.53
N ARG A 522 -31.01 1.06 14.48
CA ARG A 522 -30.78 1.31 15.92
C ARG A 522 -29.63 0.46 16.46
N GLU A 523 -29.57 -0.81 16.10
CA GLU A 523 -28.48 -1.72 16.46
C GLU A 523 -27.13 -1.21 15.92
N PHE A 524 -27.07 -0.82 14.65
CA PHE A 524 -25.85 -0.23 14.07
C PHE A 524 -25.43 1.08 14.77
N LEU A 525 -26.36 1.99 15.06
CA LEU A 525 -26.06 3.25 15.74
C LEU A 525 -25.60 3.04 17.19
N ASN A 526 -26.21 2.08 17.91
CA ASN A 526 -25.80 1.72 19.26
C ASN A 526 -24.43 1.04 19.27
N GLU A 527 -24.12 0.18 18.29
CA GLU A 527 -22.79 -0.41 18.12
C GLU A 527 -21.74 0.65 17.77
N PHE A 528 -22.08 1.62 16.92
CA PHE A 528 -21.21 2.70 16.52
C PHE A 528 -20.90 3.64 17.70
N ALA A 529 -21.91 4.00 18.51
CA ALA A 529 -21.73 4.81 19.72
C ALA A 529 -20.92 4.07 20.80
N ALA A 530 -21.22 2.79 21.04
CA ALA A 530 -20.47 1.94 21.98
C ALA A 530 -18.99 1.76 21.58
N ALA A 531 -18.68 1.86 20.28
CA ALA A 531 -17.32 1.82 19.75
C ALA A 531 -16.56 3.15 19.89
N ALA A 532 -17.26 4.29 19.98
CA ALA A 532 -16.62 5.58 20.09
C ALA A 532 -16.05 5.82 21.50
N GLY A 533 -16.77 5.43 22.57
CA GLY A 533 -16.57 5.85 23.97
C GLY A 533 -15.42 5.27 24.79
N LYS A 534 -14.69 4.25 24.33
CA LYS A 534 -13.73 3.51 25.18
C LYS A 534 -12.30 3.92 24.90
N HIS A 535 -11.53 4.24 25.94
CA HIS A 535 -10.08 4.37 25.86
C HIS A 535 -9.45 3.07 25.36
N TRP A 536 -8.42 3.24 24.53
CA TRP A 536 -7.89 2.24 23.60
C TRP A 536 -6.70 1.53 24.22
N ASP A 537 -6.98 0.68 25.19
CA ASP A 537 -5.98 -0.24 25.69
C ASP A 537 -6.12 -1.57 24.97
N ASP A 538 -4.99 -2.21 24.65
CA ASP A 538 -4.85 -3.58 24.15
C ASP A 538 -5.30 -4.60 25.24
N THR A 539 -6.44 -4.37 25.91
CA THR A 539 -7.00 -5.22 26.98
C THR A 539 -7.65 -6.47 26.44
N GLY A 540 -7.72 -6.63 25.11
CA GLY A 540 -8.15 -7.88 24.50
C GLY A 540 -7.21 -9.04 24.88
N PRO A 541 -7.67 -10.29 24.71
CA PRO A 541 -6.86 -11.48 25.01
C PRO A 541 -5.46 -11.47 24.34
N ALA A 542 -5.35 -10.89 23.15
CA ALA A 542 -4.08 -10.77 22.43
C ALA A 542 -3.07 -9.85 23.13
N GLY A 543 -3.46 -8.65 23.56
CA GLY A 543 -2.53 -7.73 24.24
C GLY A 543 -2.14 -8.20 25.65
N GLU A 544 -2.99 -9.01 26.27
CA GLU A 544 -2.62 -9.72 27.50
C GLU A 544 -1.60 -10.84 27.26
N GLU A 545 -1.73 -11.60 26.16
CA GLU A 545 -0.73 -12.59 25.76
C GLU A 545 0.63 -11.94 25.49
N VAL A 546 0.66 -10.78 24.83
CA VAL A 546 1.89 -10.00 24.61
C VAL A 546 2.54 -9.58 25.93
N ARG A 547 1.75 -9.08 26.88
CA ARG A 547 2.25 -8.71 28.22
C ARG A 547 2.80 -9.92 28.98
N MET A 548 2.12 -11.06 28.93
CA MET A 548 2.58 -12.30 29.54
C MET A 548 3.89 -12.79 28.91
N ALA A 549 3.98 -12.80 27.57
CA ALA A 549 5.19 -13.23 26.86
C ALA A 549 6.38 -12.32 27.17
N ALA A 550 6.21 -10.99 27.10
CA ALA A 550 7.26 -10.03 27.44
C ALA A 550 7.72 -10.13 28.90
N ALA A 551 6.79 -10.36 29.84
CA ALA A 551 7.12 -10.53 31.25
C ALA A 551 7.85 -11.85 31.52
N LEU A 552 7.46 -12.94 30.85
CA LEU A 552 8.19 -14.21 30.92
C LEU A 552 9.58 -14.09 30.30
N ALA A 553 9.68 -13.43 29.14
CA ALA A 553 10.93 -13.16 28.45
C ALA A 553 11.91 -12.43 29.38
N LYS A 554 11.44 -11.37 30.06
CA LYS A 554 12.22 -10.63 31.05
C LYS A 554 12.66 -11.51 32.23
N THR A 555 11.76 -12.38 32.72
CA THR A 555 12.04 -13.29 33.84
C THR A 555 13.12 -14.30 33.49
N VAL A 556 12.97 -15.00 32.36
CA VAL A 556 13.94 -16.00 31.88
C VAL A 556 15.27 -15.36 31.50
N ALA A 557 15.25 -14.23 30.80
CA ALA A 557 16.45 -13.52 30.38
C ALA A 557 17.21 -12.87 31.56
N GLY A 558 16.53 -12.59 32.67
CA GLY A 558 17.14 -12.11 33.92
C GLY A 558 18.12 -13.11 34.55
N GLU A 559 17.91 -14.41 34.33
CA GLU A 559 18.78 -15.48 34.84
C GLU A 559 19.99 -15.75 33.93
N GLN A 560 20.09 -15.06 32.79
CA GLN A 560 21.07 -15.30 31.74
C GLN A 560 22.13 -14.19 31.66
N SER A 561 23.26 -14.50 31.00
CA SER A 561 24.34 -13.52 30.78
C SER A 561 23.84 -12.33 29.93
N SER A 562 24.47 -11.16 30.10
CA SER A 562 24.06 -9.93 29.39
C SER A 562 23.98 -10.11 27.87
N ALA A 563 24.93 -10.84 27.27
CA ALA A 563 24.95 -11.13 25.84
C ALA A 563 23.78 -12.04 25.39
N ARG A 564 23.35 -12.99 26.22
CA ARG A 564 22.20 -13.88 25.92
C ARG A 564 20.85 -13.23 26.20
N ARG A 565 20.82 -12.27 27.12
CA ARG A 565 19.59 -11.63 27.59
C ARG A 565 18.78 -11.01 26.47
N ALA A 566 19.43 -10.30 25.53
CA ALA A 566 18.75 -9.68 24.39
C ALA A 566 18.13 -10.74 23.45
N LEU A 567 18.93 -11.73 23.03
CA LEU A 567 18.47 -12.82 22.15
C LEU A 567 17.30 -13.62 22.76
N ILE A 568 17.36 -13.89 24.06
CA ILE A 568 16.30 -14.60 24.78
C ILE A 568 15.08 -13.70 24.94
N SER A 569 15.27 -12.41 25.26
CA SER A 569 14.17 -11.46 25.36
C SER A 569 13.40 -11.38 24.04
N ASP A 570 14.11 -11.25 22.91
CA ASP A 570 13.52 -11.14 21.58
C ASP A 570 12.85 -12.45 21.13
N GLY A 571 13.50 -13.59 21.38
CA GLY A 571 12.95 -14.91 21.03
C GLY A 571 11.71 -15.31 21.84
N LEU A 572 11.56 -14.78 23.06
CA LEU A 572 10.44 -15.05 23.98
C LEU A 572 9.36 -13.94 23.98
N ALA A 573 9.54 -12.85 23.22
CA ALA A 573 8.66 -11.68 23.26
C ALA A 573 7.23 -11.92 22.73
N GLY A 574 6.96 -13.12 22.20
CA GLY A 574 5.64 -13.54 21.72
C GLY A 574 5.33 -13.07 20.30
N TYR A 575 4.13 -13.41 19.83
CA TYR A 575 3.77 -13.26 18.42
C TYR A 575 3.77 -11.80 17.92
N GLU A 576 3.20 -10.85 18.68
CA GLU A 576 3.11 -9.44 18.26
C GLU A 576 4.49 -8.77 18.18
N ALA A 577 5.43 -9.14 19.05
CA ALA A 577 6.78 -8.59 19.02
C ALA A 577 7.56 -9.09 17.79
N LEU A 578 7.41 -10.39 17.46
CA LEU A 578 8.03 -10.99 16.29
C LEU A 578 7.40 -10.52 14.98
N PHE A 579 6.08 -10.32 14.98
CA PHE A 579 5.26 -9.98 13.82
C PHE A 579 4.26 -8.87 14.18
N PRO A 580 4.71 -7.61 14.26
CA PRO A 580 3.86 -6.50 14.65
C PRO A 580 2.79 -6.24 13.59
N SER A 581 1.57 -5.98 14.05
CA SER A 581 0.44 -5.63 13.19
C SER A 581 0.56 -4.20 12.65
N GLN A 582 0.12 -4.00 11.39
CA GLN A 582 0.24 -2.67 10.76
C GLN A 582 -0.61 -1.59 11.44
N LEU A 583 -1.73 -1.99 12.06
CA LEU A 583 -2.70 -1.10 12.67
C LEU A 583 -2.21 -0.46 13.99
N GLY A 584 -1.17 -1.03 14.63
CA GLY A 584 -0.65 -0.55 15.92
C GLY A 584 0.47 0.48 15.81
N ALA A 585 1.09 0.67 14.64
CA ALA A 585 2.33 1.43 14.49
C ALA A 585 2.20 2.96 14.69
N GLY A 586 0.97 3.49 14.79
CA GLY A 586 0.70 4.93 14.88
C GLY A 586 0.71 5.54 16.29
N VAL A 587 0.70 4.74 17.36
CA VAL A 587 0.63 5.25 18.74
C VAL A 587 1.97 5.02 19.45
N GLY A 588 2.66 6.11 19.75
CA GLY A 588 4.03 6.11 20.25
C GLY A 588 4.20 5.39 21.59
N SER A 589 4.91 4.27 21.57
CA SER A 589 5.67 3.80 22.73
C SER A 589 7.02 4.55 22.75
N SER A 590 7.05 5.70 23.39
CA SER A 590 8.25 6.51 23.69
C SER A 590 8.82 6.26 25.10
N GLY A 591 8.36 5.22 25.80
CA GLY A 591 8.82 4.87 27.14
C GLY A 591 9.70 3.61 27.15
N GLY A 592 10.98 3.75 26.83
CA GLY A 592 11.96 2.66 26.91
C GLY A 592 13.36 3.19 27.18
N SER A 593 13.84 2.99 28.40
CA SER A 593 15.09 3.50 28.99
C SER A 593 16.36 3.20 28.17
N GLY A 594 17.00 4.25 27.65
CA GLY A 594 18.35 4.18 27.08
C GLY A 594 19.41 4.34 28.17
N SER A 595 20.19 3.29 28.39
CA SER A 595 21.43 3.28 29.18
C SER A 595 22.49 4.14 28.48
N SER A 596 23.01 5.15 29.18
CA SER A 596 24.08 6.04 28.72
C SER A 596 25.46 5.37 28.80
N GLY A 597 26.14 5.24 27.66
CA GLY A 597 27.56 4.91 27.55
C GLY A 597 28.27 6.00 26.76
N SER A 598 29.23 6.67 27.39
CA SER A 598 29.97 7.82 26.85
C SER A 598 31.26 7.44 26.12
N GLY A 599 31.62 8.24 25.11
CA GLY A 599 32.97 8.35 24.53
C GLY A 599 32.90 8.38 23.01
N GLY A 600 33.45 9.33 22.25
CA GLY A 600 34.46 10.33 22.52
C GLY A 600 35.54 10.27 21.43
N SER A 601 35.61 11.31 20.58
CA SER A 601 36.79 11.76 19.81
C SER A 601 37.00 11.34 18.33
N SER A 602 36.87 12.37 17.47
CA SER A 602 37.82 12.85 16.43
C SER A 602 38.22 12.00 15.20
N GLY A 603 37.83 12.49 14.02
CA GLY A 603 38.80 13.11 13.09
C GLY A 603 39.21 12.34 11.81
N SER A 604 39.23 13.11 10.70
CA SER A 604 40.11 12.99 9.52
C SER A 604 39.55 12.41 8.19
N SER A 605 39.28 13.37 7.30
CA SER A 605 39.46 13.46 5.84
C SER A 605 40.38 12.47 5.08
N GLY A 606 40.02 12.24 3.79
CA GLY A 606 40.93 11.86 2.68
C GLY A 606 40.29 10.85 1.70
N SER A 607 39.63 11.26 0.61
CA SER A 607 40.18 11.56 -0.73
C SER A 607 40.64 10.36 -1.58
N GLY A 608 39.92 10.10 -2.69
CA GLY A 608 40.50 9.87 -4.02
C GLY A 608 40.72 8.42 -4.49
N GLY A 609 40.30 8.13 -5.73
CA GLY A 609 40.88 7.04 -6.52
C GLY A 609 39.94 6.35 -7.51
N SER A 610 39.94 6.81 -8.76
CA SER A 610 39.21 6.22 -9.89
C SER A 610 40.04 5.14 -10.59
N SER A 611 39.42 4.10 -11.15
CA SER A 611 39.85 3.49 -12.43
C SER A 611 38.75 2.60 -12.99
N GLY A 612 38.33 2.87 -14.23
CA GLY A 612 37.36 2.08 -14.97
C GLY A 612 37.97 0.93 -15.77
N SER A 613 37.11 0.04 -16.26
CA SER A 613 37.33 -0.73 -17.47
C SER A 613 35.99 -1.17 -18.06
N SER A 614 35.94 -1.25 -19.39
CA SER A 614 34.79 -1.31 -20.27
C SER A 614 34.76 -2.61 -21.09
N GLY A 615 33.54 -3.04 -21.47
CA GLY A 615 33.25 -4.03 -22.52
C GLY A 615 32.70 -5.34 -21.97
N GLY A 616 31.65 -5.99 -22.49
CA GLY A 616 30.79 -5.77 -23.65
C GLY A 616 29.97 -7.05 -23.87
N ASP A 617 28.67 -6.88 -24.12
CA ASP A 617 27.70 -7.74 -24.84
C ASP A 617 27.25 -9.14 -24.35
N ALA A 618 25.91 -9.20 -24.17
CA ALA A 618 24.92 -10.20 -24.61
C ALA A 618 24.76 -11.56 -23.88
N GLU A 619 23.68 -11.68 -23.07
CA GLU A 619 22.59 -12.63 -23.35
C GLU A 619 21.34 -12.39 -22.47
N ARG A 620 20.15 -12.51 -23.07
CA ARG A 620 18.84 -12.20 -22.48
C ARG A 620 18.35 -13.30 -21.54
N ARG A 621 18.07 -12.99 -20.26
CA ARG A 621 17.17 -13.78 -19.40
C ARG A 621 16.58 -12.95 -18.25
N TRP A 622 15.24 -12.78 -18.28
CA TRP A 622 14.33 -12.35 -17.21
C TRP A 622 14.92 -11.60 -15.99
N GLN A 623 14.87 -10.27 -16.04
CA GLN A 623 14.98 -9.39 -14.86
C GLN A 623 13.62 -9.30 -14.15
N PRO A 624 13.51 -9.59 -12.83
CA PRO A 624 12.41 -9.11 -12.01
C PRO A 624 12.67 -7.65 -11.61
N ASP A 625 11.63 -6.82 -11.63
CA ASP A 625 11.67 -5.40 -11.27
C ASP A 625 12.39 -5.15 -9.94
N GLY A 626 13.66 -4.72 -10.03
CA GLY A 626 14.48 -4.28 -8.92
C GLY A 626 14.23 -2.81 -8.62
N GLY A 627 13.21 -2.53 -7.80
CA GLY A 627 13.12 -1.24 -7.11
C GLY A 627 14.25 -1.17 -6.07
N THR A 628 15.34 -0.49 -6.40
CA THR A 628 16.39 -0.12 -5.45
C THR A 628 15.81 0.85 -4.44
N VAL A 629 15.49 0.34 -3.24
CA VAL A 629 15.25 1.17 -2.07
C VAL A 629 16.57 1.85 -1.75
N GLY A 630 16.62 3.17 -1.90
CA GLY A 630 17.83 3.96 -1.66
C GLY A 630 18.31 3.83 -0.23
N GLU A 631 19.56 3.41 -0.07
CA GLU A 631 20.33 3.49 1.18
C GLU A 631 20.36 4.96 1.64
N THR A 632 19.49 5.30 2.59
CA THR A 632 19.56 6.56 3.33
C THR A 632 19.59 6.22 4.81
N GLU A 633 20.72 6.56 5.43
CA GLU A 633 21.05 6.65 6.85
C GLU A 633 20.20 5.82 7.84
N ALA A 634 20.81 4.75 8.35
CA ALA A 634 20.31 3.87 9.40
C ALA A 634 20.21 4.57 10.77
N GLY A 635 19.20 5.44 10.94
CA GLY A 635 18.69 5.86 12.24
C GLY A 635 17.68 4.85 12.78
N SER A 636 17.61 4.63 14.10
CA SER A 636 16.88 3.56 14.80
C SER A 636 15.35 3.45 14.56
N GLY A 637 14.78 4.23 13.64
CA GLY A 637 13.39 4.12 13.19
C GLY A 637 13.14 3.01 12.14
N GLY A 638 14.19 2.47 11.49
CA GLY A 638 14.06 1.47 10.43
C GLY A 638 13.66 0.05 10.89
N GLY A 639 13.99 -0.35 12.12
CA GLY A 639 13.75 -1.73 12.58
C GLY A 639 12.26 -2.11 12.66
N ARG A 640 11.40 -1.18 13.10
CA ARG A 640 9.96 -1.43 13.20
C ARG A 640 9.29 -1.55 11.83
N SER A 641 9.74 -0.78 10.83
CA SER A 641 9.20 -0.88 9.47
C SER A 641 9.56 -2.22 8.84
N PHE A 642 10.77 -2.73 9.08
CA PHE A 642 11.16 -4.04 8.56
C PHE A 642 10.39 -5.19 9.23
N ALA A 643 10.25 -5.20 10.56
CA ALA A 643 9.50 -6.24 11.27
C ALA A 643 8.03 -6.30 10.78
N GLN A 644 7.42 -5.14 10.52
CA GLN A 644 6.09 -5.03 9.94
C GLN A 644 6.02 -5.54 8.48
N LEU A 645 7.01 -5.20 7.66
CA LEU A 645 7.13 -5.73 6.29
C LEU A 645 7.29 -7.25 6.31
N ARG A 646 8.15 -7.79 7.18
CA ARG A 646 8.30 -9.24 7.41
C ARG A 646 6.97 -9.87 7.81
N ALA A 647 6.26 -9.27 8.76
CA ALA A 647 4.99 -9.78 9.26
C ALA A 647 3.92 -9.90 8.16
N THR A 648 3.95 -9.00 7.18
CA THR A 648 2.91 -8.89 6.14
C THR A 648 3.32 -9.39 4.75
N THR A 649 4.60 -9.66 4.53
CA THR A 649 5.13 -10.11 3.24
C THR A 649 5.53 -11.57 3.32
N PHE A 650 4.80 -12.43 2.62
CA PHE A 650 5.04 -13.89 2.64
C PHE A 650 6.49 -14.27 2.33
N ARG A 651 7.09 -13.65 1.30
CA ARG A 651 8.46 -13.93 0.88
C ARG A 651 9.50 -13.59 1.96
N LEU A 652 9.31 -12.48 2.67
CA LEU A 652 10.21 -12.06 3.75
C LEU A 652 10.00 -12.95 4.98
N ALA A 653 8.76 -13.21 5.36
CA ALA A 653 8.45 -14.14 6.44
C ALA A 653 9.06 -15.52 6.18
N SER A 654 8.82 -16.12 5.01
CA SER A 654 9.30 -17.49 4.69
C SER A 654 10.82 -17.66 4.73
N ARG A 655 11.57 -16.55 4.64
CA ARG A 655 13.04 -16.53 4.67
C ARG A 655 13.61 -16.08 6.02
N SER A 656 12.77 -15.55 6.90
CA SER A 656 13.18 -15.01 8.19
C SER A 656 13.53 -16.11 9.18
N ALA A 657 14.61 -15.93 9.95
CA ALA A 657 15.00 -16.81 11.04
C ALA A 657 13.99 -16.85 12.20
N TYR A 658 13.06 -15.88 12.24
CA TYR A 658 11.99 -15.80 13.24
C TYR A 658 10.73 -16.58 12.87
N ALA A 659 10.55 -16.92 11.58
CA ALA A 659 9.38 -17.67 11.12
C ALA A 659 9.82 -19.09 10.82
N ARG A 660 9.73 -20.00 11.79
CA ARG A 660 10.24 -21.36 11.68
C ARG A 660 9.18 -22.40 11.37
N GLY A 661 7.90 -22.07 11.54
CA GLY A 661 6.81 -23.04 11.49
C GLY A 661 5.99 -23.03 10.21
N VAL A 662 4.73 -22.62 10.35
CA VAL A 662 3.76 -22.59 9.25
C VAL A 662 3.56 -21.15 8.77
N VAL A 663 3.81 -20.90 7.50
CA VAL A 663 3.66 -19.59 6.84
C VAL A 663 2.52 -19.68 5.82
N ILE A 664 1.44 -18.92 6.06
CA ILE A 664 0.19 -18.89 5.27
C ILE A 664 -0.22 -17.43 5.07
N GLY A 665 -0.72 -17.04 3.90
CA GLY A 665 -1.06 -15.66 3.56
C GLY A 665 -0.22 -15.13 2.42
N ARG A 666 0.14 -15.99 1.46
CA ARG A 666 0.88 -15.61 0.27
C ARG A 666 0.10 -14.58 -0.54
N ASP A 667 0.79 -13.61 -1.12
CA ASP A 667 0.19 -12.64 -2.03
C ASP A 667 -0.07 -13.26 -3.40
N TYR A 668 -1.20 -12.95 -4.00
CA TYR A 668 -1.61 -13.51 -5.29
C TYR A 668 -1.91 -12.45 -6.34
N SER A 669 -1.28 -12.55 -7.50
CA SER A 669 -1.70 -11.72 -8.63
C SER A 669 -3.10 -12.17 -9.09
N ALA A 670 -4.10 -11.30 -8.90
CA ALA A 670 -5.39 -11.42 -9.56
C ALA A 670 -5.31 -10.65 -10.87
N LYS A 671 -4.74 -11.26 -11.90
CA LYS A 671 -5.01 -10.78 -13.25
C LYS A 671 -6.33 -11.42 -13.67
N ASP A 672 -7.33 -10.57 -13.92
CA ASP A 672 -8.59 -10.95 -14.57
C ASP A 672 -9.68 -11.63 -13.73
N VAL A 673 -9.66 -11.64 -12.39
CA VAL A 673 -10.78 -12.19 -11.59
C VAL A 673 -11.61 -11.09 -10.97
N ALA A 674 -12.81 -10.86 -11.51
CA ALA A 674 -13.82 -9.98 -10.93
C ALA A 674 -14.86 -10.81 -10.17
N ILE A 675 -15.00 -10.55 -8.86
CA ILE A 675 -16.05 -11.16 -8.03
C ILE A 675 -16.98 -10.04 -7.59
N ASP A 676 -18.17 -10.03 -8.17
CA ASP A 676 -19.13 -8.94 -7.99
C ASP A 676 -19.92 -9.07 -6.68
N ASP A 677 -20.06 -10.28 -6.15
CA ASP A 677 -20.88 -10.54 -4.96
C ASP A 677 -20.50 -11.85 -4.27
N LEU A 678 -20.85 -11.94 -2.98
CA LEU A 678 -20.69 -13.10 -2.10
C LEU A 678 -22.02 -13.34 -1.38
N ARG A 679 -22.47 -14.60 -1.35
CA ARG A 679 -23.57 -15.04 -0.50
C ARG A 679 -23.22 -16.37 0.16
N TRP A 680 -23.92 -16.67 1.25
CA TRP A 680 -23.70 -17.89 1.99
C TRP A 680 -24.99 -18.43 2.59
N THR A 681 -24.97 -19.72 2.89
CA THR A 681 -26.06 -20.43 3.56
C THR A 681 -25.49 -21.19 4.76
N MET A 682 -26.02 -20.94 5.95
CA MET A 682 -25.70 -21.72 7.14
C MET A 682 -26.38 -23.09 7.02
N ARG A 683 -25.61 -24.16 7.18
CA ARG A 683 -26.08 -25.54 7.21
C ARG A 683 -25.97 -26.03 8.65
N PRO A 684 -27.09 -26.25 9.36
CA PRO A 684 -27.04 -26.69 10.74
C PRO A 684 -26.28 -28.02 10.85
N ALA A 685 -25.62 -28.21 11.98
CA ALA A 685 -25.01 -29.48 12.36
C ALA A 685 -26.01 -30.64 12.17
N GLY A 686 -25.67 -31.61 11.31
CA GLY A 686 -26.39 -32.90 11.27
C GLY A 686 -26.06 -33.74 12.51
N ASN A 687 -26.63 -34.94 12.63
CA ASN A 687 -26.33 -35.86 13.74
C ASN A 687 -24.82 -36.17 13.82
N GLY A 688 -24.12 -35.44 14.69
CA GLY A 688 -22.68 -35.56 14.91
C GLY A 688 -21.78 -34.85 13.89
N GLY A 689 -22.31 -33.96 13.04
CA GLY A 689 -21.53 -33.12 12.12
C GLY A 689 -21.38 -31.68 12.62
N ALA A 690 -20.34 -30.97 12.21
CA ALA A 690 -20.19 -29.54 12.53
C ALA A 690 -21.18 -28.67 11.73
N THR A 691 -21.49 -27.48 12.24
CA THR A 691 -22.22 -26.49 11.46
C THR A 691 -21.41 -26.06 10.24
N GLY A 692 -22.00 -26.16 9.05
CA GLY A 692 -21.38 -25.81 7.79
C GLY A 692 -21.83 -24.46 7.24
N VAL A 693 -21.08 -23.94 6.29
CA VAL A 693 -21.37 -22.72 5.53
C VAL A 693 -21.17 -23.03 4.05
N GLY A 694 -22.26 -23.10 3.29
CA GLY A 694 -22.20 -23.15 1.83
C GLY A 694 -21.90 -21.76 1.28
N LEU A 695 -20.80 -21.60 0.54
CA LEU A 695 -20.37 -20.32 -0.01
C LEU A 695 -20.58 -20.30 -1.53
N GLU A 696 -21.13 -19.19 -2.03
CA GLU A 696 -21.29 -18.95 -3.46
C GLU A 696 -20.74 -17.58 -3.85
N LEU A 697 -20.01 -17.53 -4.96
CA LEU A 697 -19.38 -16.33 -5.50
C LEU A 697 -20.03 -15.95 -6.83
N LYS A 698 -20.26 -14.65 -7.04
CA LYS A 698 -20.78 -14.14 -8.32
C LYS A 698 -19.61 -13.73 -9.22
N VAL A 699 -19.31 -14.55 -10.23
CA VAL A 699 -18.25 -14.33 -11.23
C VAL A 699 -18.90 -14.18 -12.60
N ASP A 700 -18.57 -13.13 -13.34
CA ASP A 700 -19.15 -12.83 -14.66
C ASP A 700 -20.69 -12.87 -14.64
N ARG A 701 -21.29 -12.29 -13.58
CA ARG A 701 -22.74 -12.28 -13.29
C ARG A 701 -23.37 -13.65 -12.97
N THR A 702 -22.61 -14.74 -13.00
CA THR A 702 -23.07 -16.10 -12.66
C THR A 702 -22.71 -16.46 -11.23
N TRP A 703 -23.66 -17.01 -10.47
CA TRP A 703 -23.37 -17.59 -9.15
C TRP A 703 -22.68 -18.94 -9.32
N ARG A 704 -21.55 -19.12 -8.63
CA ARG A 704 -20.78 -20.36 -8.62
C ARG A 704 -20.63 -20.83 -7.18
N ASP A 705 -21.05 -22.06 -6.92
CA ASP A 705 -20.82 -22.74 -5.64
C ASP A 705 -19.34 -23.10 -5.53
N ILE A 706 -18.70 -22.66 -4.44
CA ILE A 706 -17.30 -22.99 -4.12
C ILE A 706 -17.19 -24.10 -3.08
N GLY A 707 -18.33 -24.61 -2.60
CA GLY A 707 -18.43 -25.69 -1.64
C GLY A 707 -18.96 -25.27 -0.28
N ALA A 708 -19.11 -26.26 0.59
CA ALA A 708 -19.45 -26.07 1.99
C ALA A 708 -18.23 -26.28 2.89
N PHE A 709 -18.07 -25.40 3.88
CA PHE A 709 -16.93 -25.34 4.80
C PHE A 709 -17.44 -25.34 6.25
N GLU A 710 -16.64 -25.79 7.20
CA GLU A 710 -17.00 -25.66 8.62
C GLU A 710 -17.07 -24.19 9.04
N ALA A 711 -18.10 -23.80 9.79
CA ALA A 711 -18.33 -22.42 10.19
C ALA A 711 -17.15 -21.83 10.98
N ALA A 712 -16.55 -22.60 11.89
CA ALA A 712 -15.36 -22.17 12.60
C ALA A 712 -14.19 -21.85 11.67
N VAL A 713 -13.93 -22.72 10.68
CA VAL A 713 -12.84 -22.54 9.71
C VAL A 713 -13.06 -21.28 8.87
N VAL A 714 -14.30 -21.01 8.46
CA VAL A 714 -14.68 -19.76 7.77
C VAL A 714 -14.37 -18.54 8.64
N ASN A 715 -14.79 -18.54 9.91
CA ASN A 715 -14.52 -17.43 10.84
C ASN A 715 -13.02 -17.18 10.99
N GLN A 716 -12.24 -18.24 11.23
CA GLN A 716 -10.80 -18.13 11.47
C GLN A 716 -10.04 -17.70 10.22
N ALA A 717 -10.38 -18.23 9.05
CA ALA A 717 -9.81 -17.82 7.77
C ALA A 717 -10.09 -16.34 7.47
N LEU A 718 -11.30 -15.87 7.80
CA LEU A 718 -11.69 -14.48 7.61
C LEU A 718 -10.93 -13.53 8.54
N ARG A 719 -10.86 -13.86 9.83
CA ARG A 719 -10.09 -13.09 10.82
C ARG A 719 -8.59 -13.08 10.51
N TYR A 720 -8.04 -14.20 10.05
CA TYR A 720 -6.66 -14.29 9.58
C TYR A 720 -6.41 -13.41 8.35
N GLY A 721 -7.30 -13.48 7.35
CA GLY A 721 -7.18 -12.67 6.14
C GLY A 721 -7.32 -11.16 6.39
N ALA A 722 -8.12 -10.78 7.38
CA ALA A 722 -8.29 -9.40 7.80
C ALA A 722 -7.06 -8.81 8.48
N ASP A 723 -6.36 -9.60 9.31
CA ASP A 723 -5.17 -9.17 10.07
C ASP A 723 -3.94 -8.87 9.19
N ARG A 724 -3.86 -9.46 7.99
CA ARG A 724 -2.79 -9.32 6.97
C ARG A 724 -1.46 -9.99 7.32
N ARG A 725 -1.20 -10.37 8.57
CA ARG A 725 0.02 -11.12 8.88
C ARG A 725 0.03 -12.48 8.20
N VAL A 726 1.23 -12.99 7.90
CA VAL A 726 1.42 -14.19 7.07
C VAL A 726 2.05 -15.38 7.81
N VAL A 727 2.40 -15.20 9.08
CA VAL A 727 2.95 -16.30 9.89
C VAL A 727 1.81 -16.90 10.68
N ALA A 728 1.42 -18.13 10.36
CA ALA A 728 0.36 -18.81 11.09
C ALA A 728 0.86 -19.30 12.44
N THR A 729 2.01 -19.98 12.46
CA THR A 729 2.73 -20.35 13.68
C THR A 729 4.23 -20.31 13.46
N THR A 730 4.99 -20.01 14.51
CA THR A 730 6.42 -20.22 14.56
C THR A 730 6.80 -20.87 15.89
N ILE A 731 7.71 -21.85 15.84
CA ILE A 731 8.27 -22.47 17.03
C ILE A 731 9.74 -22.04 17.12
N THR A 732 10.03 -21.07 17.97
CA THR A 732 11.39 -20.58 18.20
C THR A 732 12.06 -21.38 19.32
N PRO A 733 13.39 -21.52 19.32
CA PRO A 733 14.14 -22.02 20.47
C PRO A 733 13.92 -21.07 21.66
N GLY A 734 13.72 -21.64 22.84
CA GLY A 734 13.83 -20.88 24.08
C GLY A 734 15.29 -20.75 24.54
N ASP A 735 15.51 -20.54 25.83
CA ASP A 735 16.85 -20.49 26.44
C ASP A 735 17.52 -21.87 26.54
N GLY A 736 16.74 -22.95 26.41
CA GLY A 736 17.19 -24.34 26.47
C GLY A 736 17.39 -24.89 27.88
N GLU A 737 17.28 -24.05 28.92
CA GLU A 737 17.40 -24.44 30.33
C GLU A 737 16.04 -24.46 31.03
N ILE A 738 15.22 -23.42 30.83
CA ILE A 738 13.87 -23.28 31.39
C ILE A 738 12.83 -23.58 30.31
N VAL A 739 12.95 -22.91 29.16
CA VAL A 739 12.07 -23.03 28.01
C VAL A 739 12.88 -23.64 26.87
N GLN A 740 12.46 -24.81 26.38
CA GLN A 740 13.09 -25.45 25.24
C GLN A 740 12.63 -24.81 23.93
N ARG A 741 11.33 -24.58 23.81
CA ARG A 741 10.67 -24.05 22.61
C ARG A 741 9.55 -23.09 23.00
N VAL A 742 9.34 -22.07 22.18
CA VAL A 742 8.21 -21.15 22.28
C VAL A 742 7.40 -21.20 21.01
N THR A 743 6.11 -21.47 21.18
CA THR A 743 5.14 -21.45 20.09
C THR A 743 4.46 -20.09 20.08
N SER A 744 4.70 -19.33 19.02
CA SER A 744 3.98 -18.09 18.74
C SER A 744 2.98 -18.33 17.63
N LEU A 745 1.69 -18.15 17.93
CA LEU A 745 0.57 -18.47 17.07
C LEU A 745 -0.19 -17.20 16.68
N HIS A 746 -0.70 -17.14 15.46
CA HIS A 746 -1.51 -16.01 15.01
C HIS A 746 -2.77 -15.86 15.89
N PRO A 747 -3.20 -14.63 16.27
CA PRO A 747 -4.33 -14.43 17.19
C PRO A 747 -5.66 -15.06 16.75
N ALA A 748 -5.92 -15.15 15.45
CA ALA A 748 -7.10 -15.84 14.90
C ALA A 748 -7.10 -17.39 15.11
N LEU A 749 -5.93 -17.96 15.42
CA LEU A 749 -5.72 -19.38 15.63
C LEU A 749 -5.47 -19.71 17.12
N ALA A 750 -5.07 -18.72 17.92
CA ALA A 750 -4.82 -18.84 19.35
C ALA A 750 -5.99 -19.49 20.10
N ASP A 751 -5.68 -20.55 20.85
CA ASP A 751 -6.62 -21.30 21.69
C ASP A 751 -7.84 -21.85 20.94
N THR A 752 -7.59 -22.38 19.73
CA THR A 752 -8.59 -23.08 18.92
C THR A 752 -8.09 -24.44 18.44
N PRO A 753 -8.99 -25.39 18.12
CA PRO A 753 -8.58 -26.68 17.56
C PRO A 753 -7.92 -26.57 16.18
N LEU A 754 -8.24 -25.55 15.38
CA LEU A 754 -7.51 -25.28 14.13
C LEU A 754 -6.09 -24.80 14.42
N GLY A 755 -5.91 -23.95 15.43
CA GLY A 755 -4.58 -23.55 15.91
C GLY A 755 -3.75 -24.74 16.40
N CYS A 756 -4.36 -25.65 17.16
CA CYS A 756 -3.72 -26.92 17.53
C CYS A 756 -3.23 -27.69 16.31
N ARG A 757 -4.06 -27.86 15.27
CA ARG A 757 -3.66 -28.54 14.02
C ARG A 757 -2.50 -27.85 13.33
N VAL A 758 -2.50 -26.51 13.27
CA VAL A 758 -1.42 -25.74 12.65
C VAL A 758 -0.10 -25.90 13.41
N VAL A 759 -0.14 -25.92 14.75
CA VAL A 759 1.04 -26.22 15.60
C VAL A 759 1.51 -27.66 15.39
N GLU A 760 0.60 -28.62 15.36
CA GLU A 760 0.96 -30.03 15.13
C GLU A 760 1.47 -30.28 13.71
N LEU A 761 1.01 -29.53 12.72
CA LEU A 761 1.51 -29.62 11.36
C LEU A 761 2.99 -29.24 11.26
N ASP A 762 3.43 -28.24 12.04
CA ASP A 762 4.85 -27.91 12.18
C ASP A 762 5.63 -29.06 12.82
N ARG A 763 5.11 -29.62 13.91
CA ARG A 763 5.74 -30.77 14.60
C ARG A 763 5.80 -32.02 13.73
N VAL A 764 4.78 -32.26 12.91
CA VAL A 764 4.74 -33.34 11.92
C VAL A 764 5.89 -33.21 10.94
N ILE A 765 6.09 -32.02 10.36
CA ILE A 765 7.18 -31.85 9.38
C ILE A 765 8.55 -31.96 10.05
N ASP A 766 8.69 -31.42 11.26
CA ASP A 766 9.91 -31.57 12.07
C ASP A 766 10.22 -33.05 12.35
N ALA A 767 9.22 -33.82 12.78
CA ALA A 767 9.38 -35.23 13.14
C ALA A 767 9.61 -36.12 11.90
N LEU A 768 8.90 -35.84 10.80
CA LEU A 768 9.01 -36.64 9.58
C LEU A 768 10.26 -36.28 8.78
N SER A 769 10.81 -35.07 8.91
CA SER A 769 12.11 -34.68 8.34
C SER A 769 13.32 -35.01 9.25
N ASP A 770 13.08 -35.49 10.48
CA ASP A 770 14.13 -35.80 11.45
C ASP A 770 15.03 -36.95 10.94
N PRO A 771 16.37 -36.77 10.97
CA PRO A 771 17.34 -37.81 10.64
C PRO A 771 17.31 -39.05 11.55
N LYS A 772 16.44 -39.13 12.56
CA LYS A 772 16.23 -40.32 13.41
C LYS A 772 14.97 -41.13 13.11
N SER A 773 14.14 -40.72 12.16
CA SER A 773 12.89 -41.44 11.82
C SER A 773 13.15 -42.78 11.11
N ASP A 774 12.14 -43.65 10.94
CA ASP A 774 12.28 -44.92 10.20
C ASP A 774 12.86 -44.73 8.78
N ALA A 775 13.45 -45.79 8.22
CA ALA A 775 14.07 -45.77 6.88
C ALA A 775 13.07 -45.34 5.80
N GLY A 776 13.43 -44.33 5.01
CA GLY A 776 12.67 -43.88 3.85
C GLY A 776 13.26 -44.33 2.51
N PRO A 777 12.70 -43.87 1.38
CA PRO A 777 13.30 -44.10 0.06
C PRO A 777 14.71 -43.49 -0.02
N PRO A 778 15.60 -43.97 -0.92
CA PRO A 778 17.00 -43.55 -0.97
C PRO A 778 17.24 -42.02 -1.04
N ILE A 779 16.42 -41.29 -1.80
CA ILE A 779 16.49 -39.82 -1.91
C ILE A 779 16.16 -39.15 -0.57
N PHE A 780 15.22 -39.71 0.19
CA PHE A 780 14.87 -39.21 1.51
C PHE A 780 15.99 -39.47 2.54
N GLU A 781 16.64 -40.63 2.46
CA GLU A 781 17.85 -40.89 3.27
C GLU A 781 19.00 -39.94 2.91
N GLN A 782 19.13 -39.56 1.65
CA GLN A 782 20.08 -38.51 1.24
C GLN A 782 19.73 -37.15 1.85
N MET A 783 18.45 -36.75 1.84
CA MET A 783 17.99 -35.53 2.50
C MET A 783 18.31 -35.53 4.01
N ARG A 784 18.10 -36.65 4.70
CA ARG A 784 18.43 -36.80 6.13
C ARG A 784 19.92 -36.67 6.41
N ARG A 785 20.75 -37.26 5.54
CA ARG A 785 22.20 -37.06 5.61
C ARG A 785 22.53 -35.59 5.42
N ASP A 786 22.01 -34.95 4.37
CA ASP A 786 22.26 -33.52 4.10
C ASP A 786 21.81 -32.62 5.24
N ARG A 787 20.68 -32.91 5.89
CA ARG A 787 20.20 -32.21 7.09
C ARG A 787 21.14 -32.37 8.28
N THR A 788 21.68 -33.58 8.49
CA THR A 788 22.69 -33.82 9.53
C THR A 788 24.00 -33.11 9.23
N GLN A 789 24.44 -33.14 7.96
CA GLN A 789 25.64 -32.45 7.51
C GLN A 789 25.48 -30.92 7.59
N MET A 790 24.26 -30.41 7.36
CA MET A 790 23.93 -28.99 7.51
C MET A 790 24.11 -28.57 8.98
N ASP A 791 23.61 -29.34 9.96
CA ASP A 791 23.83 -29.05 11.39
C ASP A 791 25.33 -29.02 11.75
N TYR A 792 26.14 -29.95 11.22
CA TYR A 792 27.59 -29.91 11.42
C TYR A 792 28.24 -28.69 10.78
N TRP A 793 27.85 -28.37 9.55
CA TRP A 793 28.33 -27.21 8.82
C TRP A 793 28.02 -25.90 9.55
N LEU A 794 26.80 -25.74 10.07
CA LEU A 794 26.40 -24.57 10.89
C LEU A 794 27.28 -24.40 12.13
N LYS A 795 27.60 -25.50 12.82
CA LYS A 795 28.50 -25.49 13.99
C LYS A 795 29.92 -25.12 13.61
N VAL A 796 30.41 -25.59 12.46
CA VAL A 796 31.72 -25.19 11.92
C VAL A 796 31.73 -23.69 11.60
N LEU A 797 30.71 -23.16 10.93
CA LEU A 797 30.60 -21.74 10.64
C LEU A 797 30.54 -20.89 11.91
N THR A 798 29.76 -21.33 12.92
CA THR A 798 29.70 -20.67 14.23
C THR A 798 31.07 -20.67 14.92
N LEU A 799 31.81 -21.77 14.85
CA LEU A 799 33.15 -21.84 15.40
C LEU A 799 34.13 -20.94 14.63
N ALA A 800 34.04 -20.89 13.30
CA ALA A 800 34.83 -20.00 12.45
C ALA A 800 34.61 -18.52 12.82
N ASP A 801 33.35 -18.14 13.06
CA ASP A 801 32.93 -16.80 13.48
C ASP A 801 33.55 -16.44 14.84
N ILE A 802 33.43 -17.33 15.83
CA ILE A 802 34.01 -17.14 17.17
C ILE A 802 35.53 -16.99 17.09
N VAL A 803 36.22 -17.88 16.36
CA VAL A 803 37.68 -17.85 16.24
C VAL A 803 38.16 -16.58 15.54
N SER A 804 37.44 -16.12 14.53
CA SER A 804 37.79 -14.90 13.78
C SER A 804 37.55 -13.62 14.57
N ASN A 805 36.64 -13.63 15.54
CA ASN A 805 36.34 -12.46 16.38
C ASN A 805 37.17 -12.43 17.68
N ALA A 806 37.77 -13.54 18.11
CA ALA A 806 38.61 -13.61 19.32
C ALA A 806 39.98 -12.92 19.18
N ARG A 807 40.29 -12.32 18.02
CA ARG A 807 41.65 -11.92 17.63
C ARG A 807 42.08 -10.56 18.22
N GLY A 808 42.29 -10.52 19.53
CA GLY A 808 42.98 -9.42 20.22
C GLY A 808 44.52 -9.47 20.11
N GLY A 809 45.07 -9.78 18.93
CA GLY A 809 46.52 -9.82 18.69
C GLY A 809 47.28 -11.10 19.10
N GLY A 810 46.61 -12.11 19.67
CA GLY A 810 47.22 -13.39 20.06
C GLY A 810 47.33 -14.42 18.92
N THR A 811 48.20 -15.42 19.11
CA THR A 811 48.28 -16.63 18.26
C THR A 811 46.98 -17.44 18.38
N CYS A 812 46.51 -18.01 17.27
CA CYS A 812 45.27 -18.78 17.27
C CYS A 812 45.40 -20.05 18.14
N PRO A 813 44.49 -20.29 19.10
CA PRO A 813 44.62 -21.40 20.04
C PRO A 813 44.11 -22.73 19.43
N VAL A 814 44.86 -23.29 18.49
CA VAL A 814 44.51 -24.53 17.74
C VAL A 814 44.05 -25.66 18.68
N VAL A 815 44.72 -25.84 19.83
CA VAL A 815 44.39 -26.90 20.80
C VAL A 815 42.99 -26.73 21.39
N LEU A 816 42.56 -25.50 21.71
CA LEU A 816 41.22 -25.23 22.23
C LEU A 816 40.15 -25.42 21.15
N ILE A 817 40.46 -25.04 19.91
CA ILE A 817 39.57 -25.25 18.76
C ILE A 817 39.41 -26.74 18.50
N ASP A 818 40.48 -27.51 18.52
CA ASP A 818 40.45 -28.97 18.37
C ASP A 818 39.62 -29.64 19.49
N GLN A 819 39.78 -29.19 20.75
CA GLN A 819 38.93 -29.65 21.86
C GLN A 819 37.44 -29.34 21.61
N ARG A 820 37.11 -28.17 21.04
CA ARG A 820 35.73 -27.82 20.67
C ARG A 820 35.22 -28.69 19.52
N VAL A 821 36.01 -28.89 18.48
CA VAL A 821 35.71 -29.79 17.34
C VAL A 821 35.39 -31.20 17.84
N LYS A 822 36.23 -31.74 18.75
CA LYS A 822 36.02 -33.05 19.39
C LYS A 822 34.77 -33.07 20.27
N LYS A 823 34.58 -32.04 21.12
CA LYS A 823 33.43 -31.91 22.02
C LYS A 823 32.10 -31.89 21.26
N TYR A 824 32.03 -31.13 20.16
CA TYR A 824 30.84 -31.06 19.31
C TYR A 824 30.71 -32.23 18.34
N LYS A 825 31.67 -33.17 18.36
CA LYS A 825 31.75 -34.32 17.45
C LYS A 825 31.66 -33.90 15.98
N LEU A 826 32.22 -32.74 15.62
CA LEU A 826 32.15 -32.24 14.24
C LEU A 826 32.84 -33.25 13.32
N GLY A 827 32.08 -33.76 12.35
CA GLY A 827 32.57 -34.64 11.29
C GLY A 827 33.06 -33.84 10.09
N GLU A 828 33.59 -34.55 9.09
CA GLU A 828 33.71 -33.99 7.74
C GLU A 828 32.31 -33.73 7.19
N VAL A 829 32.08 -32.53 6.66
CA VAL A 829 30.80 -32.16 6.05
C VAL A 829 30.70 -32.78 4.66
N GLY A 830 30.06 -33.94 4.57
CA GLY A 830 29.86 -34.67 3.32
C GLY A 830 28.48 -34.43 2.71
N PHE A 831 28.23 -33.24 2.16
CA PHE A 831 26.98 -32.95 1.43
C PHE A 831 26.82 -33.81 0.18
N SER A 832 25.58 -34.06 -0.22
CA SER A 832 25.28 -34.56 -1.55
C SER A 832 25.75 -33.58 -2.63
N LYS A 833 26.04 -34.10 -3.83
CA LYS A 833 26.39 -33.27 -4.99
C LYS A 833 25.35 -32.17 -5.26
N ALA A 834 24.06 -32.46 -5.07
CA ALA A 834 22.98 -31.51 -5.27
C ALA A 834 23.00 -30.40 -4.20
N MET A 835 23.24 -30.75 -2.94
CA MET A 835 23.35 -29.79 -1.85
C MET A 835 24.62 -28.93 -1.99
N THR A 836 25.78 -29.52 -2.31
CA THR A 836 27.02 -28.77 -2.62
C THR A 836 26.79 -27.73 -3.70
N ALA A 837 26.18 -28.13 -4.84
CA ALA A 837 25.86 -27.21 -5.92
C ALA A 837 24.89 -26.09 -5.50
N THR A 838 24.04 -26.33 -4.49
CA THR A 838 23.11 -25.33 -3.96
C THR A 838 23.85 -24.32 -3.08
N VAL A 839 24.76 -24.77 -2.22
CA VAL A 839 25.62 -23.89 -1.41
C VAL A 839 26.55 -23.06 -2.30
N ASP A 840 27.20 -23.67 -3.29
CA ASP A 840 28.08 -22.98 -4.24
C ASP A 840 27.33 -21.92 -5.06
N ARG A 841 26.10 -22.24 -5.50
CA ARG A 841 25.25 -21.27 -6.19
C ARG A 841 24.90 -20.09 -5.31
N PHE A 842 24.55 -20.32 -4.06
CA PHE A 842 24.28 -19.25 -3.10
C PHE A 842 25.51 -18.33 -2.95
N ILE A 843 26.70 -18.90 -2.79
CA ILE A 843 27.96 -18.14 -2.71
C ILE A 843 28.14 -17.29 -3.97
N ALA A 844 28.01 -17.88 -5.15
CA ALA A 844 28.20 -17.16 -6.41
C ALA A 844 27.16 -16.03 -6.62
N GLU A 845 25.89 -16.30 -6.32
CA GLU A 845 24.80 -15.33 -6.47
C GLU A 845 24.95 -14.13 -5.52
N GLU A 846 25.26 -14.38 -4.24
CA GLU A 846 25.41 -13.31 -3.26
C GLU A 846 26.73 -12.54 -3.44
N GLU A 847 27.80 -13.18 -3.90
CA GLU A 847 29.03 -12.49 -4.30
C GLU A 847 28.78 -11.55 -5.49
N GLY A 848 27.96 -11.98 -6.46
CA GLY A 848 27.55 -11.14 -7.58
C GLY A 848 26.71 -9.92 -7.18
N LYS A 849 25.89 -10.05 -6.12
CA LYS A 849 25.09 -8.94 -5.57
C LYS A 849 25.90 -8.01 -4.69
N ARG A 850 26.81 -8.56 -3.89
CA ARG A 850 27.64 -7.84 -2.89
C ARG A 850 29.06 -8.42 -2.90
N PRO A 851 29.95 -7.95 -3.79
CA PRO A 851 31.32 -8.44 -3.88
C PRO A 851 32.05 -8.38 -2.54
N GLY A 852 32.79 -9.43 -2.20
CA GLY A 852 33.52 -9.61 -0.95
C GLY A 852 32.70 -10.23 0.19
N SER A 853 31.37 -10.07 0.21
CA SER A 853 30.52 -10.47 1.34
C SER A 853 30.51 -11.98 1.60
N THR A 854 30.87 -12.80 0.60
CA THR A 854 30.88 -14.26 0.73
C THR A 854 32.25 -14.85 1.03
N GLN A 855 33.34 -14.06 1.01
CA GLN A 855 34.69 -14.61 1.12
C GLN A 855 34.95 -15.33 2.44
N PHE A 856 34.49 -14.76 3.57
CA PHE A 856 34.56 -15.43 4.86
C PHE A 856 33.79 -16.75 4.84
N PHE A 857 32.54 -16.68 4.39
CA PHE A 857 31.62 -17.82 4.33
C PHE A 857 32.13 -18.94 3.42
N ALA A 858 32.67 -18.60 2.24
CA ALA A 858 33.23 -19.54 1.29
C ALA A 858 34.46 -20.26 1.84
N LYS A 859 35.39 -19.54 2.50
CA LYS A 859 36.55 -20.18 3.15
C LYS A 859 36.15 -21.04 4.35
N ALA A 860 35.19 -20.58 5.15
CA ALA A 860 34.67 -21.37 6.27
C ALA A 860 33.97 -22.64 5.78
N HIS A 861 33.24 -22.56 4.65
CA HIS A 861 32.69 -23.73 3.96
C HIS A 861 33.79 -24.67 3.46
N GLN A 862 34.87 -24.16 2.86
CA GLN A 862 36.04 -24.97 2.45
C GLN A 862 36.68 -25.71 3.62
N CYS A 863 36.82 -25.05 4.78
CA CYS A 863 37.30 -25.73 5.99
C CYS A 863 36.35 -26.84 6.45
N ALA A 864 35.03 -26.63 6.34
CA ALA A 864 34.02 -27.59 6.77
C ALA A 864 33.99 -28.87 5.93
N ILE A 865 34.20 -28.75 4.62
CA ILE A 865 34.26 -29.90 3.69
C ILE A 865 35.65 -30.55 3.63
N GLY A 866 36.66 -29.94 4.25
CA GLY A 866 38.02 -30.46 4.29
C GLY A 866 38.23 -31.61 5.29
N PRO A 867 39.42 -32.23 5.32
CA PRO A 867 39.73 -33.31 6.23
C PRO A 867 39.56 -32.89 7.69
N LYS A 868 38.80 -33.66 8.47
CA LYS A 868 38.52 -33.37 9.89
C LYS A 868 39.77 -33.10 10.73
N ALA A 869 40.86 -33.82 10.46
CA ALA A 869 42.13 -33.66 11.19
C ALA A 869 42.77 -32.27 11.00
N GLN A 870 42.42 -31.57 9.93
CA GLN A 870 42.94 -30.24 9.59
C GLN A 870 41.95 -29.11 9.92
N LEU A 871 40.73 -29.43 10.38
CA LEU A 871 39.68 -28.43 10.60
C LEU A 871 40.13 -27.32 11.55
N ALA A 872 40.73 -27.66 12.69
CA ALA A 872 41.19 -26.66 13.66
C ALA A 872 42.28 -25.73 13.08
N GLN A 873 43.21 -26.29 12.31
CA GLN A 873 44.25 -25.50 11.64
C GLN A 873 43.64 -24.62 10.53
N CYS A 874 42.75 -25.16 9.70
CA CYS A 874 42.07 -24.41 8.65
C CYS A 874 41.27 -23.22 9.21
N LEU A 875 40.57 -23.40 10.33
CA LEU A 875 39.84 -22.31 11.00
C LEU A 875 40.80 -21.23 11.54
N CYS A 876 41.97 -21.62 12.03
CA CYS A 876 43.02 -20.67 12.41
C CYS A 876 43.59 -19.92 11.21
N ASP A 877 43.82 -20.60 10.09
CA ASP A 877 44.31 -19.99 8.86
C ASP A 877 43.26 -19.04 8.25
N LEU A 878 41.97 -19.41 8.33
CA LEU A 878 40.85 -18.52 7.98
C LEU A 878 40.89 -17.25 8.83
N ALA A 879 40.93 -17.39 10.15
CA ALA A 879 41.02 -16.27 11.08
C ALA A 879 42.30 -15.44 10.87
N ALA A 880 43.37 -16.06 10.34
CA ALA A 880 44.58 -15.40 9.93
C ALA A 880 44.45 -14.57 8.64
N SER A 881 43.53 -14.96 7.76
CA SER A 881 43.43 -14.45 6.40
C SER A 881 42.66 -13.11 6.30
N PRO A 882 42.87 -12.34 5.22
CA PRO A 882 42.12 -11.10 4.97
C PRO A 882 40.60 -11.28 4.93
N ALA A 883 40.12 -12.48 4.57
CA ALA A 883 38.69 -12.77 4.54
C ALA A 883 38.04 -12.68 5.93
N ALA A 884 38.80 -12.94 7.00
CA ALA A 884 38.33 -12.75 8.37
C ALA A 884 38.33 -11.27 8.81
N ALA A 885 38.79 -10.33 7.99
CA ALA A 885 38.63 -8.90 8.26
C ALA A 885 37.43 -8.28 7.54
N ILE A 886 36.79 -9.02 6.61
CA ILE A 886 35.68 -8.51 5.81
C ILE A 886 34.43 -8.39 6.68
N SER A 887 33.76 -7.24 6.55
CA SER A 887 32.47 -6.93 7.15
C SER A 887 31.72 -6.01 6.18
N PRO A 888 30.44 -6.27 5.89
CA PRO A 888 29.63 -7.39 6.37
C PRO A 888 29.96 -8.72 5.68
N TYR A 889 29.61 -9.84 6.33
CA TYR A 889 29.74 -11.19 5.74
C TYR A 889 28.51 -12.06 6.01
N TRP A 890 28.26 -13.03 5.14
CA TRP A 890 27.14 -13.96 5.33
C TRP A 890 27.39 -14.96 6.45
N MET A 891 26.37 -15.14 7.28
CA MET A 891 26.38 -16.11 8.37
C MET A 891 25.01 -16.78 8.47
N PRO A 892 24.95 -18.09 8.70
CA PRO A 892 23.68 -18.74 8.96
C PRO A 892 23.13 -18.34 10.34
N LEU A 893 21.83 -18.07 10.36
CA LEU A 893 21.06 -17.76 11.56
C LEU A 893 20.29 -18.97 12.08
N ASP A 894 19.70 -19.74 11.16
CA ASP A 894 18.81 -20.84 11.52
C ASP A 894 18.75 -21.92 10.44
N HIS A 895 18.42 -23.15 10.86
CA HIS A 895 18.10 -24.25 9.97
C HIS A 895 16.85 -24.97 10.46
N THR A 896 15.79 -24.90 9.66
CA THR A 896 14.47 -25.33 10.09
C THR A 896 13.73 -26.05 8.97
N SER A 897 12.80 -26.91 9.37
CA SER A 897 11.74 -27.37 8.48
C SER A 897 10.58 -26.37 8.54
N GLN A 898 9.78 -26.25 7.49
CA GLN A 898 8.66 -25.31 7.41
C GLN A 898 7.52 -25.90 6.59
N VAL A 899 6.30 -25.48 6.88
CA VAL A 899 5.16 -25.64 5.98
C VAL A 899 4.83 -24.28 5.37
N ARG A 900 4.89 -24.21 4.05
CA ARG A 900 4.63 -22.98 3.29
C ARG A 900 3.36 -23.14 2.50
N GLU A 901 2.56 -22.08 2.42
CA GLU A 901 1.46 -22.05 1.48
C GLU A 901 1.97 -22.14 0.03
N ARG A 902 1.40 -23.08 -0.73
CA ARG A 902 1.71 -23.27 -2.15
C ARG A 902 1.23 -22.07 -2.97
N GLU A 903 1.98 -21.72 -4.00
CA GLU A 903 1.55 -20.71 -4.96
C GLU A 903 0.25 -21.12 -5.66
N ALA A 904 -0.68 -20.18 -5.75
CA ALA A 904 -1.93 -20.33 -6.48
C ALA A 904 -2.06 -19.17 -7.46
N ARG A 905 -2.72 -19.40 -8.59
CA ARG A 905 -3.10 -18.33 -9.51
C ARG A 905 -4.59 -18.09 -9.33
N LEU A 906 -4.98 -16.84 -9.07
CA LEU A 906 -6.39 -16.49 -8.98
C LEU A 906 -6.95 -16.47 -10.41
N THR A 907 -7.66 -17.54 -10.76
CA THR A 907 -8.26 -17.75 -12.07
C THR A 907 -9.79 -17.65 -11.99
N ARG A 908 -10.44 -17.24 -13.09
CA ARG A 908 -11.90 -17.05 -13.17
C ARG A 908 -12.71 -18.32 -12.94
N ASP A 909 -12.11 -19.48 -13.19
CA ASP A 909 -12.73 -20.79 -12.98
C ASP A 909 -12.80 -21.20 -11.50
N LEU A 910 -12.21 -20.41 -10.59
CA LEU A 910 -12.13 -20.65 -9.16
C LEU A 910 -11.47 -22.00 -8.81
N SER A 911 -10.66 -22.58 -9.71
CA SER A 911 -9.98 -23.86 -9.47
C SER A 911 -9.01 -23.79 -8.28
N TRP A 912 -8.49 -22.60 -7.97
CA TRP A 912 -7.65 -22.32 -6.81
C TRP A 912 -8.38 -22.41 -5.45
N LEU A 913 -9.70 -22.55 -5.44
CA LEU A 913 -10.55 -22.83 -4.26
C LEU A 913 -10.94 -24.30 -4.13
N ARG A 914 -10.49 -25.17 -5.05
CA ARG A 914 -10.81 -26.60 -4.98
C ARG A 914 -9.88 -27.30 -4.00
N ARG A 915 -10.48 -28.13 -3.14
CA ARG A 915 -9.76 -29.09 -2.29
C ARG A 915 -8.97 -30.06 -3.15
N SER A 916 -7.76 -30.39 -2.72
CA SER A 916 -6.96 -31.41 -3.36
C SER A 916 -7.39 -32.81 -2.90
N PRO A 917 -7.23 -33.84 -3.75
CA PRO A 917 -7.53 -35.21 -3.37
C PRO A 917 -6.66 -35.73 -2.22
N ASP A 918 -5.44 -35.20 -2.08
CA ASP A 918 -4.46 -35.60 -1.06
C ASP A 918 -4.49 -34.73 0.21
N ARG A 919 -5.35 -33.70 0.27
CA ARG A 919 -5.42 -32.67 1.33
C ARG A 919 -4.15 -31.87 1.59
N LEU A 920 -3.14 -32.06 0.76
CA LEU A 920 -1.83 -31.40 0.85
C LEU A 920 -1.62 -30.43 -0.30
N GLY A 921 -2.57 -30.29 -1.22
CA GLY A 921 -2.38 -29.54 -2.46
C GLY A 921 -2.22 -28.04 -2.25
N ALA A 922 -2.66 -27.52 -1.10
CA ALA A 922 -2.53 -26.12 -0.73
C ALA A 922 -1.23 -25.76 0.01
N VAL A 923 -0.42 -26.75 0.41
CA VAL A 923 0.83 -26.57 1.16
C VAL A 923 2.02 -27.20 0.45
N ASP A 924 3.22 -26.66 0.70
CA ASP A 924 4.51 -27.26 0.36
C ASP A 924 5.34 -27.43 1.63
N PHE A 925 6.16 -28.48 1.65
CA PHE A 925 7.06 -28.79 2.75
C PHE A 925 8.48 -28.36 2.40
N TRP A 926 9.12 -27.63 3.29
CA TRP A 926 10.42 -27.03 3.05
C TRP A 926 11.40 -27.40 4.15
N VAL A 927 12.66 -27.56 3.76
CA VAL A 927 13.81 -27.59 4.65
C VAL A 927 14.79 -26.58 4.08
N HIS A 928 15.24 -25.64 4.89
CA HIS A 928 16.14 -24.58 4.44
C HIS A 928 16.99 -24.05 5.58
N THR A 929 18.02 -23.31 5.21
CA THR A 929 18.91 -22.60 6.13
C THR A 929 18.80 -21.10 5.83
N THR A 930 18.41 -20.31 6.82
CA THR A 930 18.40 -18.84 6.73
C THR A 930 19.78 -18.29 7.04
N LEU A 931 20.23 -17.34 6.24
CA LEU A 931 21.46 -16.58 6.41
C LEU A 931 21.15 -15.09 6.45
N ALA A 932 21.97 -14.33 7.14
CA ALA A 932 21.96 -12.87 7.11
C ALA A 932 23.38 -12.36 7.02
N LEU A 933 23.51 -11.08 6.68
CA LEU A 933 24.76 -10.35 6.78
C LEU A 933 25.03 -9.97 8.23
N HIS A 934 26.23 -10.31 8.66
CA HIS A 934 26.76 -9.99 9.96
C HIS A 934 27.74 -8.85 9.82
N VAL A 935 27.48 -7.80 10.59
CA VAL A 935 28.43 -6.71 10.77
C VAL A 935 29.27 -7.06 11.99
N ARG A 936 30.60 -7.05 11.84
CA ARG A 936 31.47 -7.25 13.01
C ARG A 936 31.27 -6.09 13.97
N PRO A 937 31.01 -6.36 15.26
CA PRO A 937 30.89 -5.30 16.23
C PRO A 937 32.23 -4.56 16.33
N LEU A 938 32.20 -3.25 16.14
CA LEU A 938 33.33 -2.39 16.47
C LEU A 938 33.35 -2.27 18.00
N TYR A 939 34.41 -2.77 18.63
CA TYR A 939 34.73 -2.60 20.06
C TYR A 939 33.53 -2.60 21.04
N GLY A 940 33.04 -3.79 21.39
CA GLY A 940 32.10 -3.97 22.51
C GLY A 940 30.63 -3.72 22.18
N GLU A 941 30.29 -3.36 20.94
CA GLU A 941 28.90 -3.33 20.50
C GLU A 941 28.29 -4.74 20.47
N SER A 942 26.99 -4.80 20.77
CA SER A 942 26.24 -6.06 20.65
C SER A 942 26.07 -6.39 19.17
N ARG A 943 26.21 -7.69 18.84
CA ARG A 943 25.97 -8.23 17.51
C ARG A 943 24.58 -7.80 17.03
N VAL A 944 24.51 -7.12 15.89
CA VAL A 944 23.26 -6.79 15.22
C VAL A 944 23.22 -7.58 13.92
N ASP A 945 22.33 -8.56 13.87
CA ASP A 945 22.06 -9.30 12.63
C ASP A 945 21.13 -8.44 11.77
N ASP A 946 21.51 -8.19 10.51
CA ASP A 946 20.68 -7.41 9.59
C ASP A 946 19.57 -8.31 9.01
N ASP A 947 18.44 -8.38 9.70
CA ASP A 947 17.25 -9.11 9.23
C ASP A 947 16.82 -8.73 7.80
N ALA A 948 17.07 -7.48 7.38
CA ALA A 948 16.72 -7.02 6.04
C ALA A 948 17.57 -7.64 4.94
N SER A 949 18.75 -8.14 5.29
CA SER A 949 19.62 -8.91 4.39
C SER A 949 19.30 -10.39 4.32
N THR A 950 18.26 -10.88 5.01
CA THR A 950 18.01 -12.33 5.10
C THR A 950 17.85 -13.00 3.73
N ALA A 951 18.59 -14.09 3.55
CA ALA A 951 18.55 -14.98 2.41
C ALA A 951 18.40 -16.43 2.89
N ALA A 952 18.02 -17.33 2.00
CA ALA A 952 17.79 -18.73 2.34
C ALA A 952 18.48 -19.67 1.34
N ILE A 953 19.12 -20.71 1.85
CA ILE A 953 19.55 -21.89 1.10
C ILE A 953 18.47 -22.95 1.29
N ASP A 954 17.59 -23.08 0.30
CA ASP A 954 16.57 -24.13 0.30
C ASP A 954 17.19 -25.47 -0.12
N PHE A 955 16.66 -26.58 0.41
CA PHE A 955 17.10 -27.92 -0.01
C PHE A 955 16.79 -28.17 -1.49
N PRO A 956 17.54 -29.07 -2.17
CA PRO A 956 17.28 -29.44 -3.56
C PRO A 956 15.82 -29.84 -3.82
N ALA A 957 15.28 -29.41 -4.96
CA ALA A 957 13.85 -29.56 -5.27
C ALA A 957 13.37 -31.02 -5.35
N ASP A 958 14.25 -31.94 -5.78
CA ASP A 958 14.01 -33.38 -5.79
C ASP A 958 13.91 -33.95 -4.36
N GLN A 959 14.75 -33.48 -3.43
CA GLN A 959 14.66 -33.83 -2.01
C GLN A 959 13.37 -33.28 -1.38
N LEU A 960 12.98 -32.04 -1.67
CA LEU A 960 11.72 -31.46 -1.19
C LEU A 960 10.48 -32.20 -1.75
N THR A 961 10.55 -32.63 -3.02
CA THR A 961 9.50 -33.48 -3.62
C THR A 961 9.43 -34.83 -2.92
N SER A 962 10.58 -35.45 -2.63
CA SER A 962 10.64 -36.70 -1.86
C SER A 962 10.13 -36.53 -0.43
N LEU A 963 10.39 -35.39 0.21
CA LEU A 963 9.86 -35.06 1.54
C LEU A 963 8.33 -34.99 1.50
N ARG A 964 7.75 -34.30 0.51
CA ARG A 964 6.29 -34.27 0.36
C ARG A 964 5.69 -35.66 0.21
N ALA A 965 6.28 -36.51 -0.64
CA ALA A 965 5.82 -37.89 -0.82
C ALA A 965 5.92 -38.69 0.49
N GLN A 966 7.00 -38.50 1.25
CA GLN A 966 7.20 -39.16 2.54
C GLN A 966 6.18 -38.69 3.59
N VAL A 967 5.87 -37.39 3.62
CA VAL A 967 4.82 -36.85 4.50
C VAL A 967 3.48 -37.47 4.12
N GLN A 968 3.12 -37.46 2.84
CA GLN A 968 1.87 -38.06 2.37
C GLN A 968 1.75 -39.55 2.75
N ALA A 969 2.84 -40.32 2.62
CA ALA A 969 2.84 -41.74 2.96
C ALA A 969 2.74 -42.04 4.47
N ARG A 970 3.32 -41.18 5.32
CA ARG A 970 3.45 -41.45 6.77
C ARG A 970 2.51 -40.63 7.65
N LEU A 971 1.85 -39.62 7.11
CA LEU A 971 0.99 -38.72 7.87
C LEU A 971 -0.10 -39.50 8.61
N SER A 972 -0.84 -40.39 7.94
CA SER A 972 -1.90 -41.18 8.57
C SER A 972 -1.42 -42.01 9.77
N GLN A 973 -0.23 -42.63 9.66
CA GLN A 973 0.37 -43.38 10.76
C GLN A 973 0.80 -42.44 11.90
N TYR A 974 1.39 -41.29 11.57
CA TYR A 974 1.76 -40.31 12.59
C TYR A 974 0.53 -39.78 13.34
N LEU A 975 -0.53 -39.41 12.63
CA LEU A 975 -1.77 -38.89 13.21
C LEU A 975 -2.44 -39.90 14.15
N SER A 976 -2.53 -41.16 13.74
CA SER A 976 -3.13 -42.22 14.57
C SER A 976 -2.28 -42.56 15.79
N THR A 977 -0.96 -42.71 15.63
CA THR A 977 -0.07 -43.15 16.72
C THR A 977 0.31 -42.04 17.70
N ARG A 978 0.56 -40.82 17.21
CA ARG A 978 1.03 -39.69 18.03
C ARG A 978 -0.08 -38.75 18.45
N LEU A 979 -1.04 -38.46 17.57
CA LEU A 979 -2.09 -37.47 17.84
C LEU A 979 -3.44 -38.10 18.20
N ARG A 980 -3.55 -39.44 18.16
CA ARG A 980 -4.81 -40.17 18.39
C ARG A 980 -5.96 -39.63 17.53
N ASN A 981 -5.63 -39.12 16.36
CA ASN A 981 -6.58 -38.52 15.44
C ASN A 981 -6.92 -39.55 14.35
N PRO A 982 -8.22 -39.83 14.06
CA PRO A 982 -8.60 -41.04 13.36
C PRO A 982 -8.40 -41.00 11.83
N SER A 983 -8.26 -39.84 11.18
CA SER A 983 -8.00 -39.81 9.72
C SER A 983 -7.22 -38.58 9.23
N MET A 984 -6.57 -38.73 8.08
CA MET A 984 -5.94 -37.61 7.38
C MET A 984 -6.95 -36.54 6.99
N ASP A 985 -8.17 -36.93 6.60
CA ASP A 985 -9.23 -35.99 6.25
C ASP A 985 -9.68 -35.14 7.45
N GLU A 986 -9.86 -35.74 8.63
CA GLU A 986 -10.26 -35.02 9.85
C GLU A 986 -9.20 -34.02 10.35
N PHE A 987 -7.92 -34.34 10.12
CA PHE A 987 -6.83 -33.45 10.48
C PHE A 987 -6.56 -32.38 9.42
N MET A 988 -6.40 -32.78 8.15
CA MET A 988 -5.94 -31.88 7.08
C MET A 988 -7.05 -31.13 6.37
N SER A 989 -8.29 -31.64 6.28
CA SER A 989 -9.36 -30.92 5.57
C SER A 989 -9.62 -29.52 6.16
N PRO A 990 -9.68 -29.33 7.50
CA PRO A 990 -9.83 -27.99 8.08
C PRO A 990 -8.64 -27.06 7.80
N VAL A 991 -7.42 -27.61 7.73
CA VAL A 991 -6.21 -26.83 7.43
C VAL A 991 -6.20 -26.40 5.96
N GLU A 992 -6.53 -27.31 5.05
CA GLU A 992 -6.65 -26.99 3.63
C GLU A 992 -7.75 -25.96 3.39
N ASP A 993 -8.94 -26.18 3.97
CA ASP A 993 -10.07 -25.25 3.86
C ASP A 993 -9.71 -23.86 4.41
N PHE A 994 -9.01 -23.80 5.54
CA PHE A 994 -8.49 -22.56 6.09
C PHE A 994 -7.59 -21.83 5.09
N ILE A 995 -6.65 -22.54 4.46
CA ILE A 995 -5.73 -21.98 3.47
C ILE A 995 -6.52 -21.47 2.26
N LEU A 996 -7.45 -22.25 1.71
CA LEU A 996 -8.25 -21.86 0.55
C LEU A 996 -9.11 -20.61 0.84
N LEU A 997 -9.77 -20.57 2.00
CA LEU A 997 -10.65 -19.47 2.39
C LEU A 997 -9.88 -18.20 2.75
N GLN A 998 -8.72 -18.31 3.41
CA GLN A 998 -7.94 -17.10 3.73
C GLN A 998 -7.41 -16.43 2.44
N ARG A 999 -7.10 -17.20 1.38
CA ARG A 999 -6.78 -16.65 0.05
C ARG A 999 -7.93 -15.78 -0.49
N LEU A 1000 -9.15 -16.31 -0.42
CA LEU A 1000 -10.36 -15.62 -0.85
C LEU A 1000 -10.54 -14.32 -0.07
N PHE A 1001 -10.50 -14.38 1.25
CA PHE A 1001 -10.74 -13.21 2.08
C PHE A 1001 -9.63 -12.16 1.97
N ARG A 1002 -8.36 -12.57 1.88
CA ARG A 1002 -7.24 -11.64 1.63
C ARG A 1002 -7.39 -10.95 0.28
N ALA A 1003 -7.65 -11.70 -0.80
CA ALA A 1003 -7.82 -11.11 -2.12
C ALA A 1003 -9.02 -10.14 -2.17
N GLY A 1004 -10.13 -10.47 -1.52
CA GLY A 1004 -11.30 -9.61 -1.43
C GLY A 1004 -11.04 -8.34 -0.62
N LEU A 1005 -10.41 -8.47 0.55
CA LEU A 1005 -10.03 -7.35 1.40
C LEU A 1005 -8.84 -6.56 0.83
N ASP A 1006 -8.07 -7.07 -0.11
CA ASP A 1006 -7.02 -6.30 -0.80
C ASP A 1006 -7.57 -5.55 -2.01
N GLY A 1007 -8.89 -5.64 -2.29
CA GLY A 1007 -9.53 -5.06 -3.47
C GLY A 1007 -9.19 -5.76 -4.79
N ARG A 1008 -8.56 -6.95 -4.75
CA ARG A 1008 -8.10 -7.67 -5.93
C ARG A 1008 -9.23 -8.27 -6.77
N PHE A 1009 -10.45 -8.36 -6.23
CA PHE A 1009 -11.65 -8.79 -6.96
C PHE A 1009 -12.42 -7.65 -7.63
N GLY A 1010 -11.91 -6.41 -7.57
CA GLY A 1010 -12.54 -5.21 -8.11
C GLY A 1010 -13.41 -4.48 -7.09
N ALA A 1011 -13.78 -3.24 -7.43
CA ALA A 1011 -14.49 -2.32 -6.53
C ALA A 1011 -15.92 -2.76 -6.16
N ASN A 1012 -16.49 -3.74 -6.88
CA ASN A 1012 -17.83 -4.26 -6.60
C ASN A 1012 -17.86 -5.34 -5.52
N PHE A 1013 -16.70 -5.90 -5.13
CA PHE A 1013 -16.66 -6.96 -4.13
C PHE A 1013 -17.24 -6.47 -2.79
N PRO A 1014 -18.23 -7.17 -2.18
CA PRO A 1014 -19.00 -6.65 -1.06
C PRO A 1014 -18.27 -6.86 0.27
N THR A 1015 -17.17 -6.15 0.49
CA THR A 1015 -16.34 -6.25 1.72
C THR A 1015 -17.15 -6.13 3.00
N ALA A 1016 -18.15 -5.23 3.05
CA ALA A 1016 -19.01 -5.05 4.23
C ALA A 1016 -19.79 -6.31 4.64
N LYS A 1017 -20.16 -7.19 3.70
CA LYS A 1017 -20.85 -8.46 4.02
C LYS A 1017 -19.98 -9.41 4.84
N LEU A 1018 -18.65 -9.27 4.76
CA LEU A 1018 -17.72 -10.09 5.52
C LEU A 1018 -17.91 -9.89 7.04
N ILE A 1019 -18.29 -8.70 7.50
CA ILE A 1019 -18.60 -8.46 8.92
C ILE A 1019 -19.77 -9.35 9.37
N THR A 1020 -20.83 -9.44 8.57
CA THR A 1020 -21.98 -10.29 8.88
C THR A 1020 -21.59 -11.77 8.88
N LEU A 1021 -20.79 -12.20 7.90
CA LEU A 1021 -20.28 -13.57 7.84
C LEU A 1021 -19.43 -13.92 9.07
N GLU A 1022 -18.53 -13.02 9.49
CA GLU A 1022 -17.72 -13.16 10.71
C GLU A 1022 -18.63 -13.37 11.92
N ARG A 1023 -19.57 -12.45 12.16
CA ARG A 1023 -20.46 -12.49 13.33
C ARG A 1023 -21.30 -13.76 13.39
N GLN A 1024 -21.82 -14.21 12.25
CA GLN A 1024 -22.63 -15.43 12.17
C GLN A 1024 -21.81 -16.70 12.39
N THR A 1025 -20.53 -16.70 12.01
CA THR A 1025 -19.67 -17.89 12.12
C THR A 1025 -18.90 -17.96 13.44
N ARG A 1026 -18.72 -16.82 14.13
CA ARG A 1026 -17.96 -16.71 15.39
C ARG A 1026 -18.42 -17.65 16.52
N PRO A 1027 -19.72 -17.85 16.79
CA PRO A 1027 -20.16 -18.72 17.88
C PRO A 1027 -19.77 -20.19 17.71
N PHE A 1028 -19.43 -20.60 16.48
CA PHE A 1028 -19.08 -21.97 16.16
C PHE A 1028 -17.60 -22.29 16.34
N VAL A 1029 -16.75 -21.30 16.71
CA VAL A 1029 -15.32 -21.51 16.99
C VAL A 1029 -15.13 -22.08 18.40
N PRO A 1030 -14.83 -23.38 18.56
CA PRO A 1030 -14.49 -23.97 19.85
C PRO A 1030 -13.23 -23.36 20.47
N SER A 1031 -13.24 -23.28 21.80
CA SER A 1031 -12.05 -22.98 22.59
C SER A 1031 -11.30 -24.28 22.88
N GLN A 1032 -10.02 -24.34 22.52
CA GLN A 1032 -9.10 -25.39 22.92
C GLN A 1032 -7.75 -24.77 23.25
N PRO A 1033 -7.25 -24.83 24.50
CA PRO A 1033 -5.95 -24.26 24.85
C PRO A 1033 -4.83 -24.76 23.92
N THR A 1034 -4.05 -23.84 23.35
CA THR A 1034 -2.88 -24.18 22.53
C THR A 1034 -1.59 -24.01 23.33
N ILE A 1035 -0.59 -24.85 23.06
CA ILE A 1035 0.70 -24.77 23.74
C ILE A 1035 1.41 -23.45 23.41
N ARG A 1036 2.05 -22.82 24.41
CA ARG A 1036 2.86 -21.60 24.24
C ARG A 1036 4.33 -21.80 24.59
N TRP A 1037 4.61 -22.55 25.67
CA TRP A 1037 5.96 -22.78 26.18
C TRP A 1037 6.18 -24.27 26.41
N GLU A 1038 7.28 -24.82 25.91
CA GLU A 1038 7.63 -26.23 26.06
C GLU A 1038 8.85 -26.40 26.96
N ALA A 1039 8.74 -27.19 28.03
CA ALA A 1039 9.82 -27.43 28.99
C ALA A 1039 10.78 -28.60 28.62
N ASP A 1040 10.58 -29.24 27.46
CA ASP A 1040 11.12 -30.56 27.06
C ASP A 1040 10.36 -31.75 27.63
N LEU A 1041 9.41 -32.25 26.84
CA LEU A 1041 8.55 -33.40 27.19
C LEU A 1041 9.12 -34.74 26.71
N ARG A 1042 10.33 -34.79 26.11
CA ARG A 1042 10.87 -36.03 25.51
C ARG A 1042 11.35 -37.08 26.52
N GLY A 1043 10.85 -37.05 27.77
CA GLY A 1043 11.01 -38.13 28.75
C GLY A 1043 12.44 -38.33 29.26
N GLY A 1044 13.31 -37.32 29.13
CA GLY A 1044 14.64 -37.37 29.73
C GLY A 1044 14.58 -37.24 31.26
N PRO A 1045 15.63 -37.68 31.98
CA PRO A 1045 15.70 -37.59 33.45
C PRO A 1045 15.59 -36.15 34.00
N LEU A 1046 15.73 -35.13 33.14
CA LEU A 1046 15.63 -33.71 33.48
C LEU A 1046 14.25 -33.10 33.17
N ALA A 1047 13.32 -33.82 32.54
CA ALA A 1047 12.04 -33.25 32.10
C ALA A 1047 11.24 -32.63 33.27
N GLY A 1048 11.12 -33.35 34.40
CA GLY A 1048 10.42 -32.84 35.58
C GLY A 1048 11.09 -31.63 36.24
N ILE A 1049 12.43 -31.55 36.20
CA ILE A 1049 13.18 -30.40 36.74
C ILE A 1049 12.93 -29.15 35.89
N ARG A 1050 12.93 -29.29 34.56
CA ARG A 1050 12.66 -28.17 33.65
C ARG A 1050 11.22 -27.70 33.74
N GLU A 1051 10.27 -28.60 33.83
CA GLU A 1051 8.86 -28.24 34.03
C GLU A 1051 8.66 -27.48 35.34
N ALA A 1052 9.27 -27.93 36.44
CA ALA A 1052 9.22 -27.21 37.71
C ALA A 1052 9.83 -25.80 37.61
N ARG A 1053 10.94 -25.64 36.88
CA ARG A 1053 11.56 -24.32 36.63
C ARG A 1053 10.67 -23.43 35.76
N LEU A 1054 10.03 -23.99 34.73
CA LEU A 1054 9.08 -23.26 33.89
C LEU A 1054 7.89 -22.78 34.72
N LEU A 1055 7.30 -23.65 35.53
CA LEU A 1055 6.19 -23.29 36.43
C LEU A 1055 6.58 -22.16 37.39
N ALA A 1056 7.79 -22.21 37.97
CA ALA A 1056 8.30 -21.15 38.83
C ALA A 1056 8.51 -19.83 38.05
N ALA A 1057 9.01 -19.88 36.81
CA ALA A 1057 9.15 -18.70 35.96
C ALA A 1057 7.79 -18.09 35.57
N LEU A 1058 6.80 -18.93 35.26
CA LEU A 1058 5.43 -18.50 34.97
C LEU A 1058 4.74 -17.91 36.20
N GLU A 1059 4.95 -18.47 37.38
CA GLU A 1059 4.43 -17.93 38.64
C GLU A 1059 4.99 -16.53 38.93
N LYS A 1060 6.32 -16.33 38.76
CA LYS A 1060 6.96 -15.01 38.85
C LYS A 1060 6.42 -14.01 37.82
N THR A 1061 6.03 -14.50 36.65
CA THR A 1061 5.49 -13.67 35.55
C THR A 1061 4.08 -13.18 35.85
N GLY A 1062 3.25 -14.02 36.49
CA GLY A 1062 1.91 -13.68 36.94
C GLY A 1062 0.95 -14.86 36.90
N ALA A 1063 -0.10 -14.81 37.74
CA ALA A 1063 -1.06 -15.90 37.93
C ALA A 1063 -1.71 -16.38 36.61
N LYS A 1064 -1.96 -15.48 35.67
CA LYS A 1064 -2.60 -15.83 34.39
C LYS A 1064 -1.70 -16.62 33.43
N ALA A 1065 -0.39 -16.34 33.42
CA ALA A 1065 0.55 -17.09 32.60
C ALA A 1065 0.61 -18.55 33.09
N LEU A 1066 0.69 -18.72 34.41
CA LEU A 1066 0.63 -20.02 35.08
C LEU A 1066 -0.71 -20.73 34.84
N GLU A 1067 -1.84 -20.03 34.96
CA GLU A 1067 -3.17 -20.59 34.71
C GLU A 1067 -3.32 -21.06 33.26
N THR A 1068 -2.86 -20.27 32.29
CA THR A 1068 -2.92 -20.63 30.86
C THR A 1068 -2.13 -21.90 30.58
N TYR A 1069 -0.93 -22.02 31.15
CA TYR A 1069 -0.13 -23.23 31.03
C TYR A 1069 -0.79 -24.44 31.71
N ARG A 1070 -1.32 -24.27 32.93
CA ARG A 1070 -2.03 -25.34 33.66
C ARG A 1070 -3.29 -25.80 32.94
N ARG A 1071 -4.08 -24.89 32.34
CA ARG A 1071 -5.25 -25.23 31.53
C ARG A 1071 -4.87 -26.09 30.33
N TRP A 1072 -3.77 -25.75 29.65
CA TRP A 1072 -3.27 -26.55 28.55
C TRP A 1072 -2.81 -27.96 29.00
N ILE A 1073 -2.06 -28.07 30.11
CA ILE A 1073 -1.67 -29.39 30.66
C ILE A 1073 -2.90 -30.21 31.04
N ALA A 1074 -3.88 -29.60 31.72
CA ALA A 1074 -5.09 -30.28 32.15
C ALA A 1074 -5.93 -30.79 30.96
N ASP A 1075 -6.11 -29.97 29.92
CA ASP A 1075 -6.77 -30.38 28.68
C ASP A 1075 -6.05 -31.55 28.01
N MET A 1076 -4.72 -31.47 27.89
CA MET A 1076 -3.90 -32.54 27.30
C MET A 1076 -3.93 -33.84 28.11
N SER A 1077 -3.92 -33.77 29.45
CA SER A 1077 -4.04 -34.96 30.32
C SER A 1077 -5.42 -35.58 30.17
N SER A 1078 -6.47 -34.77 30.26
CA SER A 1078 -7.86 -35.24 30.11
C SER A 1078 -8.09 -35.95 28.78
N ARG A 1079 -7.59 -35.38 27.67
CA ARG A 1079 -7.66 -36.03 26.34
C ARG A 1079 -6.94 -37.37 26.32
N ARG A 1080 -5.74 -37.42 26.91
CA ARG A 1080 -4.94 -38.64 26.98
C ARG A 1080 -5.64 -39.73 27.80
N GLU A 1081 -6.25 -39.37 28.92
CA GLU A 1081 -7.01 -40.29 29.78
C GLU A 1081 -8.27 -40.80 29.07
N GLN A 1082 -8.97 -39.92 28.35
CA GLN A 1082 -10.22 -40.25 27.63
C GLN A 1082 -10.00 -40.88 26.25
N GLY A 1083 -8.75 -41.06 25.81
CA GLY A 1083 -8.46 -41.56 24.46
C GLY A 1083 -8.86 -40.60 23.33
N ARG A 1084 -9.07 -39.31 23.61
CA ARG A 1084 -9.49 -38.30 22.63
C ARG A 1084 -8.31 -37.86 21.74
N PRO A 1085 -8.60 -37.34 20.53
CA PRO A 1085 -7.59 -36.69 19.70
C PRO A 1085 -6.92 -35.51 20.41
N VAL A 1086 -5.64 -35.30 20.11
CA VAL A 1086 -4.86 -34.15 20.63
C VAL A 1086 -5.50 -32.83 20.21
N CYS A 1087 -5.95 -32.71 18.96
CA CYS A 1087 -6.71 -31.56 18.48
C CYS A 1087 -8.17 -31.97 18.26
N ASP A 1088 -9.11 -31.25 18.88
CA ASP A 1088 -10.55 -31.46 18.68
C ASP A 1088 -10.98 -31.15 17.24
N ARG A 1089 -12.25 -31.37 16.90
CA ARG A 1089 -12.85 -30.91 15.65
C ARG A 1089 -12.75 -29.39 15.52
N ALA A 1090 -12.57 -28.89 14.29
CA ALA A 1090 -12.34 -27.47 14.08
C ALA A 1090 -13.58 -26.63 14.41
N SER A 1091 -14.78 -27.20 14.24
CA SER A 1091 -16.05 -26.60 14.61
C SER A 1091 -16.87 -27.50 15.54
N ASN A 1092 -17.68 -26.86 16.39
CA ASN A 1092 -18.72 -27.51 17.20
C ASN A 1092 -19.96 -27.87 16.38
#